data_AF-K6YD41-F1
#
_entry.id   AF-K6YD41-F1
#
_cell.length_a   1.000
_cell.length_b   1.000
_cell.length_c   1.000
_cell.angle_alpha   90.00
_cell.angle_beta   90.00
_cell.angle_gamma   90.00
#
_symmetry.space_group_name_H-M   'P 1'
#
loop_
_entity.id
_entity.type
_entity.pdbx_description
1 polymer ?
#
loop_
_entity_poly.entity_id
_entity_poly.type
_entity_poly.pdbx_seq_one_letter_code
_entity_poly.pdbx_strand_id
1 'polypeptide(L)'
;MFSELLWALPKQNLQNFNIDSGSADVSLIEFAKQANFTIIFPYEKVQSRRSNSLKGSFTIEQGIAKLLEGTGLVASFETDGVVTIKRISIRDTVIEDKSLFQELVDLFAGKGDDLVIFPEEPLLMELIEVRGIRSSMDWALDIKQESIGVSESIQSEEIGKFPDLNLAESLQRITGVSIDRSEGEGQFVTVRGLGPQFNTVLSNGRRLATDNQGREFSFDTIASELVTSVSVDKTFSASQPSGGIGAIINIKTARPMATREFKVAGSVQATFDTNSQKTAPQGTVFFSNSNDKLGWLVSLSHQIRDARVNEVQTDGWLLNTDVPVEQITSTADNIFVPRNYDQRVRFDQRTRSGGTLVLQYKVTPDLEISLDYLQSNFNVKTNSTSLGHWFTSSNLEDVVTDDNGTAIEFSQNVGHATDFHARTFDRPSSLSALGLNSSLHVSPKVLMEFDVSTSKASTKDRIGAGNALTLIGYLNRSSFSISEDNILPLISNFESADPTIIDASGEAAGVSNYLDPVNGKAHVMLRRGWNIEDKFDQLKTDVTLFEGLNSNVDIKLGLMYSKQSKRNERWDNEKNAVHCSFCGYFPEPDLPDSFQTIFDVGNDFLGSVSGSENLPKLWLRHDGETLFSFLESVSDVNFDAVIRNNSFTVDEKVTSAYIQGHQRAEWQDIEFSTIYGVRYENTDIVVTGFESDLLALTILDQTELGQLNSPGRIISRSATYNNWLPSLSIKAQWQDNIVARFGLSRSLTRPTMSQLSPSLVLTTTRQGGDLRASSGNPELKPFESTNFDLTLEWYYQPLSYISASYFKKKVSNFIVSTVTKMTINDVTDPSTGTDSRAPDSEDTLAEFDLTTPTNGQTATVSGFEFAIQHDFESGWGVVANMTLVDSNAKLNPTDISQKFALTGLSNSQNLILYYEKGPSQIRLAWNHRDGFLQSLVQIQGPEPTYVRSYQQLDLSASYALNDNFSMFIEGVNITEENVLKHGRFSNQLLLAQQPGARYSVGLRGSF
;
A
#
# COMPACT_ATOMS: atom_id res chain seq x y z
N MET A 1 62.19 -42.90 49.47
CA MET A 1 60.98 -42.31 50.07
C MET A 1 60.55 -41.18 49.16
N PHE A 2 59.53 -41.49 48.34
CA PHE A 2 58.68 -40.67 47.47
C PHE A 2 59.29 -39.61 46.54
N SER A 3 59.37 -40.02 45.28
CA SER A 3 59.33 -39.24 44.05
C SER A 3 57.88 -38.84 43.67
N GLU A 4 57.77 -37.90 42.74
CA GLU A 4 56.62 -37.56 41.88
C GLU A 4 55.50 -36.67 42.48
N LEU A 5 55.52 -35.39 42.09
CA LEU A 5 54.31 -34.58 41.96
C LEU A 5 54.11 -34.27 40.48
N LEU A 6 53.29 -35.08 39.82
CA LEU A 6 52.85 -34.90 38.44
C LEU A 6 51.38 -34.43 38.44
N TRP A 7 51.15 -33.21 37.96
CA TRP A 7 50.01 -32.73 37.16
C TRP A 7 48.63 -33.37 37.43
N ALA A 8 47.79 -32.69 38.22
CA ALA A 8 46.34 -32.93 38.24
C ALA A 8 45.67 -32.03 37.20
N LEU A 9 45.20 -32.61 36.09
CA LEU A 9 44.27 -31.97 35.15
C LEU A 9 42.93 -31.69 35.86
N PRO A 10 42.20 -30.62 35.52
CA PRO A 10 40.88 -30.35 36.08
C PRO A 10 39.91 -31.48 35.67
N LYS A 11 39.11 -31.99 36.62
CA LYS A 11 37.98 -32.88 36.30
C LYS A 11 37.01 -32.14 35.39
N GLN A 12 36.90 -32.56 34.13
CA GLN A 12 35.82 -32.12 33.25
C GLN A 12 34.47 -32.61 33.80
N ASN A 13 33.51 -31.71 34.02
CA ASN A 13 32.16 -32.04 34.48
C ASN A 13 31.39 -32.76 33.35
N LEU A 14 31.31 -34.08 33.44
CA LEU A 14 30.52 -34.92 32.53
C LEU A 14 29.04 -34.90 32.93
N GLN A 15 28.14 -34.61 31.99
CA GLN A 15 26.69 -34.68 32.14
C GLN A 15 26.11 -35.76 31.23
N ASN A 16 25.02 -36.40 31.68
CA ASN A 16 24.34 -37.43 30.91
C ASN A 16 23.32 -36.82 29.96
N PHE A 17 23.50 -37.06 28.67
CA PHE A 17 22.58 -36.65 27.63
C PHE A 17 21.81 -37.85 27.06
N ASN A 18 20.54 -37.65 26.77
CA ASN A 18 19.67 -38.55 26.04
C ASN A 18 18.77 -37.74 25.11
N ILE A 19 19.30 -37.42 23.94
CA ILE A 19 18.64 -36.60 22.91
C ILE A 19 18.63 -37.42 21.62
N ASP A 20 17.45 -37.64 21.05
CA ASP A 20 17.32 -38.32 19.77
C ASP A 20 17.67 -37.37 18.61
N SER A 21 18.12 -37.94 17.48
CA SER A 21 18.37 -37.15 16.27
C SER A 21 17.07 -36.56 15.76
N GLY A 22 17.05 -35.28 15.39
CA GLY A 22 15.85 -34.61 14.92
C GLY A 22 16.15 -33.25 14.33
N SER A 23 15.14 -32.39 14.26
CA SER A 23 15.35 -30.99 13.88
C SER A 23 16.31 -30.32 14.86
N ALA A 24 17.28 -29.56 14.35
CA ALA A 24 18.39 -29.07 15.17
C ALA A 24 17.92 -28.08 16.24
N ASP A 25 16.88 -27.30 15.97
CA ASP A 25 16.25 -26.38 16.91
C ASP A 25 15.67 -27.16 18.10
N VAL A 26 15.04 -28.29 17.80
CA VAL A 26 14.44 -29.14 18.82
C VAL A 26 15.49 -29.76 19.71
N SER A 27 16.52 -30.33 19.08
CA SER A 27 17.60 -30.99 19.81
C SER A 27 18.48 -30.02 20.59
N LEU A 28 18.67 -28.79 20.10
CA LEU A 28 19.40 -27.74 20.83
C LEU A 28 18.62 -27.27 22.06
N ILE A 29 17.31 -27.10 21.96
CA ILE A 29 16.46 -26.80 23.13
C ILE A 29 16.53 -27.95 24.16
N GLU A 30 16.46 -29.21 23.72
CA GLU A 30 16.60 -30.36 24.62
C GLU A 30 18.01 -30.48 25.21
N PHE A 31 19.04 -30.12 24.44
CA PHE A 31 20.41 -30.04 24.93
C PHE A 31 20.57 -28.98 26.02
N ALA A 32 20.02 -27.78 25.80
CA ALA A 32 20.02 -26.68 26.76
C ALA A 32 19.36 -27.10 28.09
N LYS A 33 18.19 -27.75 28.01
CA LYS A 33 17.46 -28.27 29.18
C LYS A 33 18.25 -29.32 29.95
N GLN A 34 18.86 -30.29 29.25
CA GLN A 34 19.63 -31.36 29.90
C GLN A 34 20.98 -30.86 30.43
N ALA A 35 21.58 -29.88 29.76
CA ALA A 35 22.85 -29.25 30.15
C ALA A 35 22.71 -28.24 31.30
N ASN A 36 21.49 -27.77 31.57
CA ASN A 36 21.17 -26.59 32.37
C ASN A 36 22.02 -25.38 31.93
N PHE A 37 21.97 -25.08 30.63
CA PHE A 37 22.84 -24.12 29.95
C PHE A 37 22.04 -23.36 28.89
N THR A 38 22.31 -22.06 28.71
CA THR A 38 21.58 -21.23 27.73
C THR A 38 22.14 -21.44 26.33
N ILE A 39 21.28 -21.74 25.35
CA ILE A 39 21.67 -21.82 23.94
C ILE A 39 20.86 -20.83 23.12
N ILE A 40 21.56 -20.10 22.27
CA ILE A 40 21.04 -19.05 21.43
C ILE A 40 21.16 -19.46 19.96
N PHE A 41 20.08 -19.36 19.17
CA PHE A 41 20.16 -19.63 17.74
C PHE A 41 19.02 -19.04 16.89
N PRO A 42 19.28 -18.64 15.62
CA PRO A 42 18.25 -18.16 14.70
C PRO A 42 17.35 -19.30 14.22
N TYR A 43 16.08 -19.31 14.67
CA TYR A 43 15.14 -20.41 14.45
C TYR A 43 15.00 -20.82 12.98
N GLU A 44 14.85 -19.87 12.04
CA GLU A 44 14.67 -20.19 10.61
C GLU A 44 15.88 -20.91 9.98
N LYS A 45 17.09 -20.65 10.49
CA LYS A 45 18.33 -21.25 9.99
C LYS A 45 18.61 -22.61 10.59
N VAL A 46 18.12 -22.84 11.81
CA VAL A 46 18.35 -24.08 12.55
C VAL A 46 17.23 -25.09 12.31
N GLN A 47 15.96 -24.66 12.16
CA GLN A 47 14.82 -25.55 11.90
C GLN A 47 14.93 -26.33 10.58
N SER A 48 15.74 -25.84 9.63
CA SER A 48 15.98 -26.49 8.33
C SER A 48 17.16 -27.46 8.35
N ARG A 49 17.74 -27.73 9.53
CA ARG A 49 18.89 -28.61 9.72
C ARG A 49 18.53 -29.75 10.67
N ARG A 50 19.19 -30.90 10.46
CA ARG A 50 18.99 -32.11 11.28
C ARG A 50 20.21 -32.34 12.15
N SER A 51 20.01 -32.45 13.46
CA SER A 51 21.04 -32.81 14.45
C SER A 51 21.30 -34.33 14.50
N ASN A 52 22.45 -34.71 15.05
CA ASN A 52 22.74 -36.09 15.41
C ASN A 52 22.04 -36.48 16.73
N SER A 53 21.99 -37.78 17.03
CA SER A 53 21.60 -38.24 18.36
C SER A 53 22.75 -38.08 19.34
N LEU A 54 22.42 -37.77 20.60
CA LEU A 54 23.38 -37.65 21.68
C LEU A 54 22.94 -38.49 22.88
N LYS A 55 23.61 -39.64 23.09
CA LYS A 55 23.35 -40.57 24.20
C LYS A 55 24.64 -40.92 24.93
N GLY A 56 24.71 -40.66 26.23
CA GLY A 56 25.86 -40.96 27.10
C GLY A 56 26.36 -39.77 27.91
N SER A 57 27.46 -39.96 28.63
CA SER A 57 28.09 -38.91 29.44
C SER A 57 29.07 -38.09 28.59
N PHE A 58 28.81 -36.80 28.41
CA PHE A 58 29.67 -35.87 27.68
C PHE A 58 29.89 -34.60 28.50
N THR A 59 30.97 -33.87 28.24
CA THR A 59 31.03 -32.45 28.62
C THR A 59 30.06 -31.66 27.74
N ILE A 60 29.72 -30.44 28.13
CA ILE A 60 28.83 -29.57 27.33
C ILE A 60 29.44 -29.34 25.94
N GLU A 61 30.75 -29.05 25.87
CA GLU A 61 31.52 -28.88 24.63
C GLU A 61 31.50 -30.14 23.73
N GLN A 62 31.82 -31.30 24.29
CA GLN A 62 31.82 -32.55 23.53
C GLN A 62 30.40 -32.97 23.10
N GLY A 63 29.41 -32.73 23.96
CA GLY A 63 28.03 -33.08 23.72
C GLY A 63 27.45 -32.27 22.57
N ILE A 64 27.62 -30.95 22.60
CA ILE A 64 27.06 -30.07 21.58
C ILE A 64 27.80 -30.21 20.24
N ALA A 65 29.12 -30.37 20.26
CA ALA A 65 29.89 -30.58 19.04
C ALA A 65 29.44 -31.87 18.33
N LYS A 66 29.16 -32.92 19.09
CA LYS A 66 28.67 -34.20 18.55
C LYS A 66 27.23 -34.11 18.07
N LEU A 67 26.39 -33.35 18.78
CA LEU A 67 25.01 -33.06 18.39
C LEU A 67 24.95 -32.29 17.05
N LEU A 68 25.89 -31.38 16.82
CA LEU A 68 25.94 -30.50 15.64
C LEU A 68 26.88 -30.97 14.52
N GLU A 69 27.59 -32.08 14.70
CA GLU A 69 28.52 -32.61 13.70
C GLU A 69 27.81 -32.88 12.36
N GLY A 70 28.34 -32.34 11.26
CA GLY A 70 27.78 -32.52 9.91
C GLY A 70 26.47 -31.76 9.63
N THR A 71 26.00 -30.92 10.56
CA THR A 71 24.80 -30.08 10.37
C THR A 71 25.08 -28.76 9.64
N GLY A 72 26.37 -28.39 9.54
CA GLY A 72 26.80 -27.06 9.11
C GLY A 72 26.70 -26.00 10.20
N LEU A 73 26.29 -26.36 11.42
CA LEU A 73 26.22 -25.48 12.60
C LEU A 73 27.42 -25.73 13.53
N VAL A 74 27.85 -24.70 14.25
CA VAL A 74 28.90 -24.75 15.26
C VAL A 74 28.45 -24.01 16.51
N ALA A 75 28.81 -24.56 17.66
CA ALA A 75 28.63 -23.93 18.96
C ALA A 75 29.82 -23.01 19.27
N SER A 76 29.56 -21.74 19.51
CA SER A 76 30.51 -20.77 20.05
C SER A 76 30.27 -20.62 21.55
N PHE A 77 31.30 -20.82 22.36
CA PHE A 77 31.22 -20.76 23.82
C PHE A 77 31.65 -19.36 24.30
N GLU A 78 30.73 -18.63 24.92
CA GLU A 78 31.02 -17.33 25.53
C GLU A 78 31.40 -17.51 27.01
N THR A 79 32.15 -16.56 27.59
CA THR A 79 32.75 -16.68 28.94
C THR A 79 31.74 -16.79 30.10
N ASP A 80 30.45 -16.53 29.84
CA ASP A 80 29.42 -16.37 30.88
C ASP A 80 28.39 -17.52 30.96
N GLY A 81 28.69 -18.68 30.38
CA GLY A 81 27.79 -19.84 30.48
C GLY A 81 26.65 -19.84 29.45
N VAL A 82 26.87 -19.18 28.32
CA VAL A 82 25.96 -19.10 27.17
C VAL A 82 26.65 -19.70 25.94
N VAL A 83 25.94 -20.53 25.16
CA VAL A 83 26.41 -21.03 23.86
C VAL A 83 25.60 -20.40 22.73
N THR A 84 26.28 -19.75 21.80
CA THR A 84 25.66 -19.26 20.56
C THR A 84 25.86 -20.27 19.44
N ILE A 85 24.79 -20.71 18.79
CA ILE A 85 24.87 -21.57 17.60
C ILE A 85 24.93 -20.70 16.36
N LYS A 86 26.11 -20.70 15.77
CA LYS A 86 26.38 -20.05 14.49
C LYS A 86 26.42 -21.14 13.41
N ARG A 87 26.37 -20.72 12.15
CA ARG A 87 26.84 -21.62 11.08
C ARG A 87 28.36 -21.74 11.20
N ILE A 88 28.97 -22.83 10.76
CA ILE A 88 30.44 -22.91 10.64
C ILE A 88 30.91 -21.72 9.80
N SER A 89 31.56 -20.79 10.49
CA SER A 89 32.32 -19.64 10.01
C SER A 89 33.67 -19.74 10.74
N ILE A 90 34.76 -19.47 10.03
CA ILE A 90 36.11 -19.62 10.56
C ILE A 90 36.52 -18.34 11.30
N ARG A 91 36.33 -18.40 12.64
CA ARG A 91 37.00 -17.66 13.74
C ARG A 91 36.71 -16.17 13.99
N ASP A 92 36.26 -15.97 15.24
CA ASP A 92 36.42 -14.89 16.21
C ASP A 92 37.48 -13.79 15.95
N THR A 93 37.07 -12.51 15.92
CA THR A 93 37.74 -11.37 16.59
C THR A 93 36.91 -10.07 16.52
N VAL A 94 36.92 -9.26 17.60
CA VAL A 94 36.16 -8.00 17.76
C VAL A 94 37.06 -6.75 17.69
N ILE A 95 36.44 -5.65 17.27
CA ILE A 95 36.88 -4.35 16.74
C ILE A 95 37.37 -3.34 17.82
N GLU A 96 38.36 -2.51 17.47
CA GLU A 96 38.76 -1.29 18.19
C GLU A 96 38.07 -0.04 17.62
N ASP A 97 37.71 0.90 18.49
CA ASP A 97 37.08 2.20 18.19
C ASP A 97 38.05 3.13 17.41
N LYS A 98 37.97 3.10 16.07
CA LYS A 98 38.74 3.99 15.18
C LYS A 98 37.79 4.78 14.28
N SER A 99 38.15 6.03 14.00
CA SER A 99 37.36 6.86 13.08
C SER A 99 37.30 6.21 11.68
N LEU A 100 36.12 6.18 11.06
CA LEU A 100 35.81 5.69 9.71
C LEU A 100 36.92 5.93 8.66
N PHE A 101 37.61 7.07 8.73
CA PHE A 101 38.66 7.44 7.78
C PHE A 101 39.94 6.61 7.92
N GLN A 102 40.29 6.18 9.14
CA GLN A 102 41.49 5.39 9.41
C GLN A 102 41.29 3.92 9.00
N GLU A 103 40.09 3.36 9.22
CA GLU A 103 39.74 2.00 8.77
C GLU A 103 39.75 1.88 7.24
N LEU A 104 39.18 2.86 6.54
CA LEU A 104 39.23 2.92 5.08
C LEU A 104 40.67 2.99 4.56
N VAL A 105 41.56 3.71 5.24
CA VAL A 105 42.99 3.83 4.85
C VAL A 105 43.76 2.53 5.13
N ASP A 106 43.53 1.90 6.28
CA ASP A 106 44.20 0.65 6.66
C ASP A 106 43.76 -0.52 5.77
N LEU A 107 42.49 -0.54 5.33
CA LEU A 107 41.94 -1.48 4.33
C LEU A 107 42.66 -1.42 2.98
N PHE A 108 43.12 -0.23 2.55
CA PHE A 108 43.92 -0.07 1.32
C PHE A 108 45.43 -0.31 1.54
N ALA A 109 45.90 -0.34 2.79
CA ALA A 109 47.33 -0.34 3.12
C ALA A 109 47.88 -1.69 3.65
N GLY A 110 47.03 -2.63 4.06
CA GLY A 110 47.40 -4.04 4.31
C GLY A 110 48.44 -4.28 5.41
N LYS A 111 48.37 -3.55 6.54
CA LYS A 111 49.28 -3.73 7.69
C LYS A 111 48.50 -4.07 8.96
N GLY A 112 48.83 -5.20 9.58
CA GLY A 112 48.42 -5.55 10.95
C GLY A 112 49.64 -5.82 11.83
N ASP A 113 49.56 -5.49 13.11
CA ASP A 113 50.41 -6.01 14.20
C ASP A 113 49.69 -5.84 15.57
N ASP A 114 50.16 -6.63 16.55
CA ASP A 114 49.52 -7.25 17.74
C ASP A 114 48.95 -6.42 18.95
N LEU A 115 47.83 -6.94 19.48
CA LEU A 115 47.38 -7.28 20.87
C LEU A 115 47.50 -6.31 22.08
N VAL A 116 46.39 -6.12 22.84
CA VAL A 116 46.14 -6.40 24.30
C VAL A 116 44.64 -6.16 24.68
N ILE A 117 44.14 -6.89 25.70
CA ILE A 117 42.75 -7.34 26.01
C ILE A 117 41.94 -6.44 27.01
N PHE A 118 40.58 -6.50 26.96
CA PHE A 118 39.51 -6.57 28.03
C PHE A 118 38.30 -5.62 27.78
N PRO A 119 37.10 -5.83 28.39
CA PRO A 119 36.25 -7.03 28.55
C PRO A 119 34.85 -6.87 27.86
N GLU A 120 34.28 -7.98 27.37
CA GLU A 120 32.93 -8.07 26.76
C GLU A 120 31.81 -8.15 27.82
N GLU A 121 30.72 -7.39 27.62
CA GLU A 121 29.41 -7.72 28.20
C GLU A 121 28.62 -8.59 27.21
N PRO A 122 27.86 -9.59 27.67
CA PRO A 122 27.22 -10.58 26.80
C PRO A 122 26.04 -10.01 26.01
N LEU A 123 26.02 -10.29 24.70
CA LEU A 123 24.86 -10.10 23.82
C LEU A 123 23.77 -11.11 24.22
N LEU A 124 22.74 -10.59 24.90
CA LEU A 124 21.51 -11.30 25.26
C LEU A 124 20.67 -11.55 24.00
N MET A 125 20.68 -12.77 23.45
CA MET A 125 19.53 -13.26 22.68
C MET A 125 18.65 -14.11 23.59
N GLU A 126 17.40 -13.68 23.75
CA GLU A 126 16.36 -14.42 24.45
C GLU A 126 15.41 -15.11 23.47
N LEU A 127 15.02 -16.31 23.87
CA LEU A 127 14.12 -17.25 23.24
C LEU A 127 12.71 -16.64 23.04
N ILE A 128 12.34 -16.32 21.79
CA ILE A 128 10.96 -16.39 21.24
C ILE A 128 9.89 -15.67 22.09
N GLU A 129 10.24 -14.54 22.69
CA GLU A 129 9.26 -13.54 23.13
C GLU A 129 9.89 -12.16 22.95
N VAL A 130 9.74 -11.59 21.74
CA VAL A 130 10.10 -10.19 21.53
C VAL A 130 9.24 -9.38 22.49
N ARG A 131 9.87 -8.75 23.47
CA ARG A 131 9.23 -7.84 24.41
C ARG A 131 9.95 -6.50 24.30
N GLY A 132 9.23 -5.53 23.74
CA GLY A 132 9.67 -4.16 23.65
C GLY A 132 10.34 -3.74 22.35
N ILE A 133 10.69 -2.46 22.30
CA ILE A 133 11.21 -1.76 21.13
C ILE A 133 12.60 -2.30 20.80
N ARG A 134 13.52 -2.36 21.78
CA ARG A 134 14.91 -2.80 21.59
C ARG A 134 14.99 -4.23 21.06
N SER A 135 14.23 -5.18 21.63
CA SER A 135 14.20 -6.57 21.16
C SER A 135 13.66 -6.68 19.72
N SER A 136 12.62 -5.90 19.37
CA SER A 136 12.09 -5.89 17.99
C SER A 136 13.10 -5.34 16.98
N MET A 137 13.88 -4.34 17.40
CA MET A 137 14.91 -3.71 16.57
C MET A 137 16.12 -4.63 16.39
N ASP A 138 16.53 -5.36 17.44
CA ASP A 138 17.59 -6.36 17.37
C ASP A 138 17.27 -7.43 16.31
N TRP A 139 16.06 -8.00 16.40
CA TRP A 139 15.60 -8.99 15.45
C TRP A 139 15.53 -8.42 14.01
N ALA A 140 15.08 -7.18 13.86
CA ALA A 140 15.04 -6.52 12.55
C ALA A 140 16.46 -6.34 11.97
N LEU A 141 17.45 -6.01 12.82
CA LEU A 141 18.85 -5.90 12.43
C LEU A 141 19.45 -7.24 12.04
N ASP A 142 19.16 -8.31 12.78
CA ASP A 142 19.64 -9.66 12.45
C ASP A 142 19.16 -10.09 11.07
N ILE A 143 17.88 -9.89 10.77
CA ILE A 143 17.34 -10.19 9.43
C ILE A 143 18.08 -9.37 8.36
N LYS A 144 18.36 -8.09 8.63
CA LYS A 144 19.06 -7.21 7.70
C LYS A 144 20.51 -7.62 7.49
N GLN A 145 21.27 -7.90 8.55
CA GLN A 145 22.66 -8.36 8.51
C GLN A 145 22.79 -9.67 7.74
N GLU A 146 21.82 -10.56 7.93
CA GLU A 146 21.86 -11.91 7.39
C GLU A 146 21.39 -12.02 5.95
N SER A 147 20.57 -11.08 5.50
CA SER A 147 20.13 -11.00 4.11
C SER A 147 21.32 -10.84 3.15
N ILE A 148 21.31 -11.58 2.05
CA ILE A 148 22.32 -11.46 0.99
C ILE A 148 21.98 -10.32 0.03
N GLY A 149 20.69 -10.14 -0.27
CA GLY A 149 20.18 -8.99 -1.02
C GLY A 149 19.83 -7.83 -0.10
N VAL A 150 19.47 -6.68 -0.67
CA VAL A 150 18.96 -5.55 0.14
C VAL A 150 17.54 -5.90 0.62
N SER A 151 17.41 -6.15 1.91
CA SER A 151 16.15 -6.47 2.60
C SER A 151 16.13 -5.76 3.95
N GLU A 152 14.97 -5.23 4.30
CA GLU A 152 14.71 -4.58 5.58
C GLU A 152 13.43 -5.16 6.17
N SER A 153 13.29 -5.13 7.49
CA SER A 153 12.09 -5.66 8.14
C SER A 153 11.66 -4.81 9.33
N ILE A 154 10.36 -4.89 9.64
CA ILE A 154 9.78 -4.39 10.88
C ILE A 154 9.22 -5.58 11.64
N GLN A 155 9.51 -5.63 12.93
CA GLN A 155 9.12 -6.69 13.84
C GLN A 155 8.07 -6.17 14.83
N SER A 156 7.18 -7.05 15.27
CA SER A 156 6.28 -6.75 16.37
C SER A 156 7.07 -6.60 17.68
N GLU A 157 6.76 -5.58 18.46
CA GLU A 157 7.33 -5.34 19.79
C GLU A 157 6.85 -6.39 20.83
N GLU A 158 5.69 -6.99 20.59
CA GLU A 158 5.11 -8.08 21.36
C GLU A 158 4.09 -8.80 20.47
N ILE A 159 3.65 -10.00 20.84
CA ILE A 159 2.56 -10.68 20.13
C ILE A 159 1.32 -9.78 20.09
N GLY A 160 0.87 -9.42 18.89
CA GLY A 160 -0.26 -8.51 18.69
C GLY A 160 0.03 -7.04 19.00
N LYS A 161 1.30 -6.64 19.13
CA LYS A 161 1.77 -5.26 19.24
C LYS A 161 2.72 -4.95 18.08
N PHE A 162 2.16 -4.48 16.97
CA PHE A 162 2.98 -3.89 15.92
C PHE A 162 3.34 -2.44 16.29
N PRO A 163 4.42 -1.86 15.73
CA PRO A 163 4.80 -0.50 16.08
C PRO A 163 3.67 0.51 15.85
N ASP A 164 2.89 0.39 14.78
CA ASP A 164 1.79 1.31 14.48
C ASP A 164 0.45 0.57 14.31
N LEU A 165 -0.65 1.32 14.47
CA LEU A 165 -2.03 0.82 14.35
C LEU A 165 -2.40 0.33 12.93
N ASN A 166 -1.60 0.69 11.92
CA ASN A 166 -1.77 0.24 10.54
C ASN A 166 -0.42 -0.18 9.96
N LEU A 167 -0.42 -1.28 9.20
CA LEU A 167 0.77 -1.90 8.62
C LEU A 167 1.51 -0.99 7.64
N ALA A 168 0.80 -0.17 6.86
CA ALA A 168 1.42 0.76 5.91
C ALA A 168 2.26 1.82 6.64
N GLU A 169 1.74 2.40 7.72
CA GLU A 169 2.44 3.39 8.56
C GLU A 169 3.72 2.80 9.15
N SER A 170 3.68 1.58 9.66
CA SER A 170 4.88 0.89 10.14
C SER A 170 5.92 0.65 9.05
N LEU A 171 5.49 0.41 7.82
CA LEU A 171 6.40 0.24 6.70
C LEU A 171 7.10 1.54 6.30
N GLN A 172 6.57 2.72 6.62
CA GLN A 172 7.27 3.99 6.37
C GLN A 172 8.62 4.09 7.08
N ARG A 173 8.83 3.29 8.13
CA ARG A 173 10.09 3.23 8.89
C ARG A 173 11.24 2.61 8.11
N ILE A 174 10.94 1.86 7.05
CA ILE A 174 11.93 1.22 6.17
C ILE A 174 12.45 2.25 5.17
N THR A 175 13.76 2.25 4.91
CA THR A 175 14.32 3.17 3.94
C THR A 175 13.76 2.90 2.54
N GLY A 176 13.54 3.95 1.76
CA GLY A 176 12.96 3.83 0.42
C GLY A 176 11.48 3.50 0.40
N VAL A 177 10.81 3.40 1.55
CA VAL A 177 9.37 3.17 1.61
C VAL A 177 8.62 4.46 1.89
N SER A 178 7.52 4.64 1.18
CA SER A 178 6.57 5.75 1.35
C SER A 178 5.15 5.20 1.21
N ILE A 179 4.16 5.93 1.72
CA ILE A 179 2.76 5.50 1.65
C ILE A 179 1.86 6.55 1.04
N ASP A 180 0.77 6.06 0.47
CA ASP A 180 -0.37 6.87 0.09
C ASP A 180 -1.48 6.65 1.11
N ARG A 181 -2.12 7.74 1.51
CA ARG A 181 -3.16 7.77 2.54
C ARG A 181 -4.55 7.89 1.91
N SER A 182 -5.50 7.28 2.57
CA SER A 182 -6.94 7.44 2.36
C SER A 182 -7.58 7.87 3.67
N GLU A 183 -8.11 9.09 3.72
CA GLU A 183 -8.72 9.69 4.92
C GLU A 183 -7.80 9.74 6.15
N GLY A 184 -6.54 10.09 5.93
CA GLY A 184 -5.53 10.16 6.99
C GLY A 184 -5.02 8.81 7.52
N GLU A 185 -5.38 7.68 6.89
CA GLU A 185 -4.84 6.35 7.20
C GLU A 185 -4.06 5.80 6.00
N GLY A 186 -2.93 5.13 6.24
CA GLY A 186 -2.13 4.49 5.21
C GLY A 186 -2.88 3.34 4.54
N GLN A 187 -2.94 3.36 3.20
CA GLN A 187 -3.60 2.32 2.42
C GLN A 187 -2.62 1.59 1.51
N PHE A 188 -1.74 2.35 0.83
CA PHE A 188 -0.85 1.80 -0.19
C PHE A 188 0.61 2.09 0.10
N VAL A 189 1.49 1.21 -0.38
CA VAL A 189 2.94 1.30 -0.18
C VAL A 189 3.64 1.50 -1.52
N THR A 190 4.52 2.50 -1.58
CA THR A 190 5.39 2.85 -2.69
C THR A 190 6.84 2.61 -2.27
N VAL A 191 7.62 1.91 -3.11
CA VAL A 191 9.02 1.58 -2.79
C VAL A 191 9.95 2.17 -3.85
N ARG A 192 10.94 2.96 -3.41
CA ARG A 192 11.90 3.69 -4.25
C ARG A 192 11.22 4.54 -5.33
N GLY A 193 10.08 5.14 -4.96
CA GLY A 193 9.24 5.95 -5.83
C GLY A 193 8.48 5.19 -6.92
N LEU A 194 8.54 3.85 -6.94
CA LEU A 194 7.68 3.02 -7.77
C LEU A 194 6.38 2.75 -7.02
N GLY A 195 5.29 3.31 -7.56
CA GLY A 195 3.95 3.28 -6.99
C GLY A 195 3.40 1.88 -6.64
N PRO A 196 2.24 1.82 -5.97
CA PRO A 196 1.75 0.60 -5.33
C PRO A 196 1.58 -0.62 -6.24
N GLN A 197 1.21 -0.40 -7.50
CA GLN A 197 1.05 -1.44 -8.51
C GLN A 197 2.36 -2.14 -8.89
N PHE A 198 3.51 -1.57 -8.56
CA PHE A 198 4.84 -2.12 -8.83
C PHE A 198 5.40 -2.95 -7.67
N ASN A 199 4.63 -3.15 -6.60
CA ASN A 199 5.00 -3.94 -5.44
C ASN A 199 4.15 -5.22 -5.36
N THR A 200 4.77 -6.34 -4.98
CA THR A 200 4.05 -7.61 -4.74
C THR A 200 3.93 -7.84 -3.25
N VAL A 201 2.71 -8.06 -2.75
CA VAL A 201 2.47 -8.40 -1.34
C VAL A 201 2.23 -9.90 -1.16
N LEU A 202 2.93 -10.48 -0.21
CA LEU A 202 2.87 -11.89 0.18
C LEU A 202 2.45 -12.02 1.64
N SER A 203 1.79 -13.13 1.98
CA SER A 203 1.59 -13.61 3.34
C SER A 203 2.27 -14.97 3.47
N ASN A 204 3.25 -15.08 4.35
CA ASN A 204 4.05 -16.30 4.54
C ASN A 204 4.61 -16.84 3.20
N GLY A 205 5.05 -15.95 2.30
CA GLY A 205 5.60 -16.31 0.99
C GLY A 205 4.56 -16.57 -0.12
N ARG A 206 3.26 -16.49 0.16
CA ARG A 206 2.16 -16.72 -0.79
C ARG A 206 1.49 -15.42 -1.19
N ARG A 207 1.11 -15.26 -2.46
CA ARG A 207 0.52 -13.98 -2.93
C ARG A 207 -0.89 -13.77 -2.40
N LEU A 208 -1.17 -12.55 -1.93
CA LEU A 208 -2.50 -12.13 -1.53
C LEU A 208 -3.27 -11.54 -2.72
N ALA A 209 -4.56 -11.86 -2.80
CA ALA A 209 -5.52 -11.23 -3.69
C ALA A 209 -5.86 -9.81 -3.21
N THR A 210 -6.36 -8.96 -4.12
CA THR A 210 -6.68 -7.55 -3.80
C THR A 210 -8.14 -7.19 -4.06
N ASP A 211 -8.67 -6.30 -3.22
CA ASP A 211 -10.03 -5.77 -3.25
C ASP A 211 -10.21 -4.56 -4.19
N ASN A 212 -9.12 -4.07 -4.80
CA ASN A 212 -9.11 -2.96 -5.77
C ASN A 212 -9.34 -3.44 -7.20
N GLN A 213 -9.64 -2.53 -8.14
CA GLN A 213 -9.77 -2.88 -9.56
C GLN A 213 -8.45 -3.29 -10.22
N GLY A 214 -7.32 -2.76 -9.71
CA GLY A 214 -5.97 -2.96 -10.23
C GLY A 214 -5.23 -4.13 -9.57
N ARG A 215 -3.95 -3.93 -9.25
CA ARG A 215 -3.04 -4.94 -8.64
C ARG A 215 -2.50 -4.52 -7.28
N GLU A 216 -2.60 -3.24 -6.97
CA GLU A 216 -2.24 -2.64 -5.70
C GLU A 216 -2.97 -3.31 -4.53
N PHE A 217 -2.22 -3.65 -3.50
CA PHE A 217 -2.74 -4.28 -2.29
C PHE A 217 -3.06 -3.22 -1.23
N SER A 218 -4.26 -3.29 -0.66
CA SER A 218 -4.69 -2.37 0.40
C SER A 218 -4.25 -2.89 1.76
N PHE A 219 -3.25 -2.27 2.38
CA PHE A 219 -2.70 -2.67 3.69
C PHE A 219 -3.68 -2.44 4.84
N ASP A 220 -4.63 -1.50 4.66
CA ASP A 220 -5.74 -1.24 5.58
C ASP A 220 -6.77 -2.39 5.65
N THR A 221 -6.62 -3.45 4.85
CA THR A 221 -7.49 -4.63 4.93
C THR A 221 -7.01 -5.65 5.96
N ILE A 222 -5.76 -5.58 6.42
CA ILE A 222 -5.19 -6.51 7.42
C ILE A 222 -4.94 -5.74 8.72
N ALA A 223 -5.43 -6.29 9.84
CA ALA A 223 -5.13 -5.76 11.16
C ALA A 223 -3.66 -6.04 11.52
N SER A 224 -2.93 -5.01 11.98
CA SER A 224 -1.49 -5.13 12.26
C SER A 224 -1.19 -6.10 13.41
N GLU A 225 -2.16 -6.31 14.29
CA GLU A 225 -2.08 -7.23 15.43
C GLU A 225 -2.11 -8.71 15.03
N LEU A 226 -2.43 -9.03 13.77
CA LEU A 226 -2.34 -10.40 13.23
C LEU A 226 -0.94 -10.72 12.67
N VAL A 227 -0.05 -9.71 12.62
CA VAL A 227 1.24 -9.77 11.95
C VAL A 227 2.37 -9.79 12.98
N THR A 228 3.37 -10.62 12.76
CA THR A 228 4.59 -10.66 13.58
C THR A 228 5.74 -9.91 12.94
N SER A 229 5.84 -9.95 11.61
CA SER A 229 6.84 -9.17 10.90
C SER A 229 6.41 -8.84 9.50
N VAL A 230 6.98 -7.78 8.96
CA VAL A 230 6.89 -7.46 7.54
C VAL A 230 8.29 -7.22 7.02
N SER A 231 8.69 -7.95 5.98
CA SER A 231 9.96 -7.74 5.28
C SER A 231 9.73 -7.12 3.91
N VAL A 232 10.64 -6.24 3.49
CA VAL A 232 10.65 -5.57 2.19
C VAL A 232 11.94 -5.93 1.45
N ASP A 233 11.83 -6.86 0.51
CA ASP A 233 12.93 -7.31 -0.33
C ASP A 233 13.04 -6.39 -1.55
N LYS A 234 14.10 -5.58 -1.60
CA LYS A 234 14.35 -4.60 -2.67
C LYS A 234 15.17 -5.19 -3.82
N THR A 235 15.93 -6.26 -3.55
CA THR A 235 16.71 -7.03 -4.53
C THR A 235 16.00 -8.34 -4.87
N PHE A 236 15.74 -8.56 -6.16
CA PHE A 236 15.05 -9.76 -6.65
C PHE A 236 15.98 -10.99 -6.73
N SER A 237 15.48 -12.15 -6.31
CA SER A 237 16.12 -13.47 -6.46
C SER A 237 15.26 -14.45 -7.26
N ALA A 238 15.90 -15.38 -7.97
CA ALA A 238 15.20 -16.33 -8.86
C ALA A 238 14.15 -17.22 -8.15
N SER A 239 14.30 -17.47 -6.85
CA SER A 239 13.36 -18.28 -6.05
C SER A 239 12.10 -17.54 -5.59
N GLN A 240 12.08 -16.21 -5.70
CA GLN A 240 10.93 -15.38 -5.37
C GLN A 240 9.91 -15.36 -6.52
N PRO A 241 8.60 -15.15 -6.22
CA PRO A 241 7.60 -14.90 -7.24
C PRO A 241 7.86 -13.57 -7.96
N SER A 242 7.55 -13.50 -9.25
CA SER A 242 7.62 -12.24 -10.01
C SER A 242 6.43 -11.31 -9.70
N GLY A 243 6.47 -10.08 -10.23
CA GLY A 243 5.37 -9.12 -10.17
C GLY A 243 5.70 -7.80 -9.48
N GLY A 244 6.83 -7.73 -8.77
CA GLY A 244 7.26 -6.53 -8.04
C GLY A 244 8.59 -5.98 -8.55
N ILE A 245 8.58 -5.00 -9.46
CA ILE A 245 9.80 -4.28 -9.84
C ILE A 245 10.25 -3.27 -8.77
N GLY A 246 9.32 -2.78 -7.94
CA GLY A 246 9.61 -1.95 -6.77
C GLY A 246 10.25 -2.80 -5.68
N ALA A 247 9.42 -3.61 -5.03
CA ALA A 247 9.85 -4.61 -4.04
C ALA A 247 8.86 -5.77 -3.91
N ILE A 248 9.29 -6.79 -3.17
CA ILE A 248 8.40 -7.84 -2.63
C ILE A 248 8.24 -7.56 -1.14
N ILE A 249 6.99 -7.42 -0.70
CA ILE A 249 6.64 -7.16 0.70
C ILE A 249 6.03 -8.44 1.26
N ASN A 250 6.65 -9.05 2.26
CA ASN A 250 6.20 -10.32 2.83
C ASN A 250 5.75 -10.13 4.28
N ILE A 251 4.45 -10.30 4.50
CA ILE A 251 3.82 -10.29 5.81
C ILE A 251 3.98 -11.69 6.42
N LYS A 252 4.61 -11.80 7.58
CA LYS A 252 4.68 -13.04 8.34
C LYS A 252 3.69 -13.01 9.49
N THR A 253 3.00 -14.13 9.70
CA THR A 253 2.13 -14.36 10.86
C THR A 253 2.83 -15.23 11.88
N ALA A 254 2.35 -15.22 13.12
CA ALA A 254 2.90 -16.05 14.19
C ALA A 254 2.76 -17.56 13.87
N ARG A 255 3.69 -18.37 14.41
CA ARG A 255 3.67 -19.83 14.27
C ARG A 255 3.70 -20.54 15.63
N PRO A 256 2.85 -21.57 15.84
CA PRO A 256 2.69 -22.19 17.16
C PRO A 256 3.90 -22.99 17.66
N MET A 257 4.65 -23.65 16.78
CA MET A 257 5.80 -24.48 17.19
C MET A 257 6.98 -23.68 17.74
N ALA A 258 6.96 -22.36 17.56
CA ALA A 258 7.97 -21.48 18.13
C ALA A 258 7.83 -21.41 19.66
N THR A 259 6.60 -21.45 20.19
CA THR A 259 6.32 -21.39 21.63
C THR A 259 5.87 -22.76 22.13
N ARG A 260 6.74 -23.53 22.81
CA ARG A 260 6.44 -24.88 23.35
C ARG A 260 5.53 -24.90 24.58
N GLU A 261 4.80 -23.81 24.81
CA GLU A 261 3.95 -23.59 25.97
C GLU A 261 2.60 -23.04 25.52
N PHE A 262 1.59 -23.23 26.37
CA PHE A 262 0.32 -22.56 26.18
C PHE A 262 0.50 -21.07 26.48
N LYS A 263 0.20 -20.21 25.50
CA LYS A 263 0.31 -18.76 25.60
C LYS A 263 -1.03 -18.12 25.28
N VAL A 264 -1.43 -17.14 26.10
CA VAL A 264 -2.60 -16.29 25.85
C VAL A 264 -2.16 -14.84 25.90
N ALA A 265 -2.38 -14.11 24.83
CA ALA A 265 -2.11 -12.67 24.79
C ALA A 265 -3.31 -11.92 24.25
N GLY A 266 -3.46 -10.66 24.62
CA GLY A 266 -4.55 -9.84 24.10
C GLY A 266 -4.48 -8.40 24.57
N SER A 267 -5.18 -7.54 23.86
CA SER A 267 -5.29 -6.13 24.22
C SER A 267 -6.71 -5.61 24.04
N VAL A 268 -7.05 -4.61 24.83
CA VAL A 268 -8.27 -3.83 24.68
C VAL A 268 -7.90 -2.36 24.78
N GLN A 269 -8.43 -1.54 23.87
CA GLN A 269 -8.21 -0.10 23.92
C GLN A 269 -9.44 0.66 23.44
N ALA A 270 -9.51 1.93 23.83
CA ALA A 270 -10.48 2.89 23.36
C ALA A 270 -9.76 4.01 22.63
N THR A 271 -10.25 4.37 21.45
CA THR A 271 -9.66 5.38 20.58
C THR A 271 -10.62 6.54 20.39
N PHE A 272 -10.19 7.74 20.75
CA PHE A 272 -10.88 9.00 20.56
C PHE A 272 -10.41 9.68 19.26
N ASP A 273 -11.36 10.05 18.40
CA ASP A 273 -11.13 10.78 17.14
C ASP A 273 -11.54 12.25 17.34
N THR A 274 -10.61 13.18 17.12
CA THR A 274 -10.78 14.61 17.46
C THR A 274 -11.87 15.28 16.65
N ASN A 275 -11.95 15.02 15.34
CA ASN A 275 -12.94 15.62 14.47
C ASN A 275 -14.35 15.10 14.76
N SER A 276 -14.50 13.79 14.98
CA SER A 276 -15.82 13.20 15.24
C SER A 276 -16.28 13.38 16.71
N GLN A 277 -15.33 13.63 17.61
CA GLN A 277 -15.49 13.65 19.07
C GLN A 277 -16.08 12.34 19.62
N LYS A 278 -15.88 11.22 18.91
CA LYS A 278 -16.35 9.91 19.32
C LYS A 278 -15.20 9.04 19.83
N THR A 279 -15.53 8.18 20.78
CA THR A 279 -14.64 7.13 21.28
C THR A 279 -15.13 5.78 20.78
N ALA A 280 -14.26 4.98 20.18
CA ALA A 280 -14.60 3.65 19.68
C ALA A 280 -13.67 2.57 20.29
N PRO A 281 -14.21 1.37 20.58
CA PRO A 281 -13.42 0.28 21.14
C PRO A 281 -12.70 -0.53 20.05
N GLN A 282 -11.58 -1.13 20.42
CA GLN A 282 -10.95 -2.20 19.66
C GLN A 282 -10.31 -3.22 20.61
N GLY A 283 -10.16 -4.45 20.13
CA GLY A 283 -9.56 -5.51 20.92
C GLY A 283 -9.04 -6.67 20.09
N THR A 284 -8.05 -7.34 20.66
CA THR A 284 -7.35 -8.46 20.05
C THR A 284 -7.12 -9.55 21.07
N VAL A 285 -7.17 -10.81 20.61
CA VAL A 285 -6.89 -11.97 21.44
C VAL A 285 -6.14 -13.01 20.63
N PHE A 286 -5.21 -13.68 21.30
CA PHE A 286 -4.28 -14.63 20.75
C PHE A 286 -4.21 -15.85 21.68
N PHE A 287 -4.27 -17.04 21.08
CA PHE A 287 -4.10 -18.31 21.76
C PHE A 287 -3.11 -19.15 20.97
N SER A 288 -2.09 -19.70 21.64
CA SER A 288 -1.15 -20.62 21.02
C SER A 288 -0.86 -21.77 21.98
N ASN A 289 -0.65 -22.96 21.42
CA ASN A 289 -0.13 -24.10 22.16
C ASN A 289 0.66 -24.99 21.22
N SER A 290 1.76 -25.57 21.70
CA SER A 290 2.43 -26.62 20.95
C SER A 290 3.06 -27.68 21.85
N ASN A 291 3.23 -28.87 21.28
CA ASN A 291 4.04 -29.96 21.81
C ASN A 291 5.00 -30.47 20.72
N ASP A 292 5.72 -31.56 20.97
CA ASP A 292 6.73 -32.07 20.01
C ASP A 292 6.18 -32.50 18.64
N LYS A 293 4.87 -32.70 18.51
CA LYS A 293 4.23 -33.18 17.28
C LYS A 293 3.19 -32.24 16.70
N LEU A 294 2.40 -31.55 17.52
CA LEU A 294 1.30 -30.70 17.10
C LEU A 294 1.39 -29.34 17.77
N GLY A 295 1.22 -28.29 16.96
CA GLY A 295 1.08 -26.91 17.39
C GLY A 295 -0.12 -26.27 16.73
N TRP A 296 -0.85 -25.44 17.46
CA TRP A 296 -1.97 -24.68 16.93
C TRP A 296 -1.96 -23.25 17.47
N LEU A 297 -2.42 -22.32 16.66
CA LEU A 297 -2.48 -20.91 16.98
C LEU A 297 -3.76 -20.31 16.41
N VAL A 298 -4.44 -19.49 17.21
CA VAL A 298 -5.61 -18.73 16.81
C VAL A 298 -5.42 -17.28 17.25
N SER A 299 -5.57 -16.34 16.32
CA SER A 299 -5.65 -14.92 16.63
C SER A 299 -6.95 -14.32 16.10
N LEU A 300 -7.54 -13.40 16.85
CA LEU A 300 -8.77 -12.70 16.51
C LEU A 300 -8.59 -11.21 16.82
N SER A 301 -9.14 -10.36 15.96
CA SER A 301 -9.09 -8.90 16.08
C SER A 301 -10.43 -8.30 15.69
N HIS A 302 -10.85 -7.26 16.41
CA HIS A 302 -12.02 -6.47 16.07
C HIS A 302 -11.77 -5.00 16.42
N GLN A 303 -12.04 -4.12 15.45
CA GLN A 303 -11.85 -2.68 15.58
C GLN A 303 -13.05 -1.94 14.99
N ILE A 304 -13.49 -0.92 15.71
CA ILE A 304 -14.51 0.03 15.25
C ILE A 304 -13.87 1.43 15.26
N ARG A 305 -14.20 2.26 14.28
CA ARG A 305 -13.86 3.68 14.24
C ARG A 305 -15.01 4.47 13.66
N ASP A 306 -15.37 5.57 14.33
CA ASP A 306 -16.25 6.59 13.79
C ASP A 306 -15.42 7.86 13.54
N ALA A 307 -15.24 8.22 12.28
CA ALA A 307 -14.43 9.36 11.87
C ALA A 307 -15.28 10.43 11.20
N ARG A 308 -14.85 11.68 11.35
CA ARG A 308 -15.37 12.83 10.60
C ARG A 308 -14.21 13.44 9.84
N VAL A 309 -14.38 13.61 8.54
CA VAL A 309 -13.39 14.23 7.66
C VAL A 309 -13.96 15.53 7.11
N ASN A 310 -13.24 16.62 7.32
CA ASN A 310 -13.57 17.93 6.78
C ASN A 310 -12.75 18.15 5.51
N GLU A 311 -13.37 18.54 4.41
CA GLU A 311 -12.63 18.75 3.17
C GLU A 311 -13.24 19.77 2.22
N VAL A 312 -12.39 20.30 1.35
CA VAL A 312 -12.76 21.09 0.19
C VAL A 312 -12.16 20.42 -1.04
N GLN A 313 -12.94 20.31 -2.12
CA GLN A 313 -12.53 19.61 -3.33
C GLN A 313 -12.89 20.40 -4.60
N THR A 314 -12.02 20.29 -5.59
CA THR A 314 -12.27 20.63 -6.99
C THR A 314 -11.98 19.38 -7.82
N ASP A 315 -12.92 18.95 -8.65
CA ASP A 315 -12.83 17.70 -9.41
C ASP A 315 -11.85 17.77 -10.59
N GLY A 316 -11.45 18.99 -10.97
CA GLY A 316 -10.37 19.20 -11.90
C GLY A 316 -10.26 20.64 -12.39
N TRP A 317 -9.15 20.90 -13.07
CA TRP A 317 -8.88 22.13 -13.80
C TRP A 317 -8.92 21.83 -15.30
N LEU A 318 -9.75 22.57 -16.01
CA LEU A 318 -10.01 22.39 -17.43
C LEU A 318 -9.09 23.30 -18.23
N LEU A 319 -8.41 22.73 -19.22
CA LEU A 319 -7.49 23.44 -20.09
C LEU A 319 -8.21 23.93 -21.34
N ASN A 320 -8.07 25.22 -21.66
CA ASN A 320 -8.50 25.88 -22.89
C ASN A 320 -9.96 25.56 -23.27
N THR A 321 -10.85 25.73 -22.31
CA THR A 321 -12.29 25.60 -22.52
C THR A 321 -12.87 26.84 -23.21
N ASP A 322 -14.15 26.77 -23.55
CA ASP A 322 -14.95 27.73 -24.31
C ASP A 322 -15.33 29.00 -23.52
N VAL A 323 -14.39 29.57 -22.77
CA VAL A 323 -14.59 30.88 -22.12
C VAL A 323 -14.72 31.97 -23.20
N PRO A 324 -15.73 32.87 -23.15
CA PRO A 324 -15.88 33.94 -24.13
C PRO A 324 -14.65 34.86 -24.13
N VAL A 325 -14.06 35.10 -25.32
CA VAL A 325 -12.77 35.82 -25.44
C VAL A 325 -12.85 37.24 -24.88
N GLU A 326 -13.99 37.90 -25.02
CA GLU A 326 -14.26 39.23 -24.48
C GLU A 326 -14.33 39.29 -22.94
N GLN A 327 -14.54 38.14 -22.28
CA GLN A 327 -14.58 38.02 -20.83
C GLN A 327 -13.21 37.74 -20.22
N ILE A 328 -12.18 37.53 -21.04
CA ILE A 328 -10.86 37.09 -20.59
C ILE A 328 -9.92 38.29 -20.52
N THR A 329 -9.44 38.57 -19.32
CA THR A 329 -8.30 39.46 -19.08
C THR A 329 -7.06 38.61 -18.79
N SER A 330 -6.40 38.14 -19.85
CA SER A 330 -5.22 37.26 -19.75
C SER A 330 -4.14 37.64 -20.77
N THR A 331 -2.87 37.46 -20.36
CA THR A 331 -1.71 37.50 -21.24
C THR A 331 -1.11 36.11 -21.50
N ALA A 332 -1.72 35.05 -20.96
CA ALA A 332 -1.23 33.68 -21.05
C ALA A 332 -1.76 32.97 -22.31
N ASP A 333 -0.93 32.08 -22.88
CA ASP A 333 -1.28 31.30 -24.08
C ASP A 333 -2.33 30.21 -23.81
N ASN A 334 -2.41 29.75 -22.57
CA ASN A 334 -3.35 28.72 -22.13
C ASN A 334 -4.14 29.22 -20.93
N ILE A 335 -5.38 28.76 -20.78
CA ILE A 335 -6.25 29.13 -19.67
C ILE A 335 -6.72 27.88 -18.94
N PHE A 336 -6.65 27.92 -17.62
CA PHE A 336 -7.07 26.83 -16.73
C PHE A 336 -8.22 27.29 -15.85
N VAL A 337 -9.36 26.62 -15.92
CA VAL A 337 -10.58 26.97 -15.18
C VAL A 337 -10.98 25.82 -14.25
N PRO A 338 -11.33 26.04 -12.98
CA PRO A 338 -11.79 24.96 -12.11
C PRO A 338 -13.16 24.44 -12.59
N ARG A 339 -13.39 23.13 -12.50
CA ARG A 339 -14.68 22.52 -12.88
C ARG A 339 -15.79 22.82 -11.85
N ASN A 340 -15.44 22.77 -10.58
CA ASN A 340 -16.35 22.96 -9.47
C ASN A 340 -15.57 23.36 -8.21
N TYR A 341 -16.32 23.76 -7.19
CA TYR A 341 -15.80 24.03 -5.86
C TYR A 341 -16.77 23.50 -4.80
N ASP A 342 -16.40 22.39 -4.16
CA ASP A 342 -17.22 21.68 -3.18
C ASP A 342 -16.66 21.88 -1.76
N GLN A 343 -17.50 22.31 -0.80
CA GLN A 343 -17.22 22.23 0.63
C GLN A 343 -17.93 21.01 1.20
N ARG A 344 -17.20 20.06 1.77
CA ARG A 344 -17.71 18.73 2.09
C ARG A 344 -17.35 18.27 3.50
N VAL A 345 -18.29 17.55 4.12
CA VAL A 345 -18.04 16.75 5.32
C VAL A 345 -18.37 15.30 5.02
N ARG A 346 -17.52 14.41 5.50
CA ARG A 346 -17.74 12.97 5.47
C ARG A 346 -17.83 12.40 6.86
N PHE A 347 -18.71 11.43 7.01
CA PHE A 347 -18.90 10.62 8.21
C PHE A 347 -18.61 9.17 7.84
N ASP A 348 -17.47 8.67 8.30
CA ASP A 348 -16.99 7.33 8.02
C ASP A 348 -17.22 6.45 9.27
N GLN A 349 -17.93 5.33 9.10
CA GLN A 349 -17.96 4.26 10.09
C GLN A 349 -17.17 3.07 9.55
N ARG A 350 -16.04 2.77 10.18
CA ARG A 350 -15.14 1.68 9.80
C ARG A 350 -15.24 0.55 10.81
N THR A 351 -15.38 -0.66 10.30
CA THR A 351 -15.29 -1.89 11.10
C THR A 351 -14.31 -2.85 10.45
N ARG A 352 -13.34 -3.34 11.22
CA ARG A 352 -12.35 -4.32 10.78
C ARG A 352 -12.43 -5.53 11.72
N SER A 353 -12.65 -6.70 11.16
CA SER A 353 -12.65 -7.96 11.90
C SER A 353 -11.79 -8.95 11.17
N GLY A 354 -10.81 -9.54 11.85
CA GLY A 354 -9.92 -10.50 11.21
C GLY A 354 -9.41 -11.55 12.18
N GLY A 355 -8.85 -12.61 11.64
CA GLY A 355 -8.23 -13.65 12.43
C GLY A 355 -7.33 -14.57 11.62
N THR A 356 -6.46 -15.26 12.34
CA THR A 356 -5.61 -16.31 11.77
C THR A 356 -5.82 -17.63 12.51
N LEU A 357 -5.67 -18.73 11.77
CA LEU A 357 -5.57 -20.08 12.32
C LEU A 357 -4.34 -20.73 11.68
N VAL A 358 -3.41 -21.18 12.51
CA VAL A 358 -2.23 -21.94 12.07
C VAL A 358 -2.23 -23.28 12.77
N LEU A 359 -2.10 -24.36 12.01
CA LEU A 359 -1.89 -25.72 12.51
C LEU A 359 -0.54 -26.22 11.98
N GLN A 360 0.33 -26.69 12.85
CA GLN A 360 1.61 -27.33 12.47
C GLN A 360 1.63 -28.75 13.02
N TYR A 361 1.94 -29.72 12.17
CA TYR A 361 2.01 -31.13 12.53
C TYR A 361 3.30 -31.77 12.01
N LYS A 362 4.18 -32.16 12.94
CA LYS A 362 5.38 -32.96 12.67
C LYS A 362 4.96 -34.43 12.60
N VAL A 363 4.63 -34.89 11.39
CA VAL A 363 4.17 -36.27 11.10
C VAL A 363 5.26 -37.28 11.48
N THR A 364 6.50 -36.95 11.10
CA THR A 364 7.74 -37.64 11.49
C THR A 364 8.79 -36.57 11.84
N PRO A 365 9.96 -36.94 12.40
CA PRO A 365 11.05 -35.98 12.59
C PRO A 365 11.54 -35.30 11.31
N ASP A 366 11.21 -35.87 10.14
CA ASP A 366 11.66 -35.42 8.82
C ASP A 366 10.54 -34.77 8.00
N LEU A 367 9.27 -34.89 8.41
CA LEU A 367 8.11 -34.38 7.69
C LEU A 367 7.27 -33.48 8.58
N GLU A 368 7.29 -32.18 8.29
CA GLU A 368 6.37 -31.20 8.86
C GLU A 368 5.31 -30.81 7.83
N ILE A 369 4.06 -30.70 8.28
CA ILE A 369 2.95 -30.17 7.50
C ILE A 369 2.37 -28.99 8.26
N SER A 370 2.09 -27.89 7.58
CA SER A 370 1.42 -26.72 8.14
C SER A 370 0.21 -26.29 7.32
N LEU A 371 -0.84 -25.89 8.01
CA LEU A 371 -2.04 -25.29 7.45
C LEU A 371 -2.16 -23.87 8.00
N ASP A 372 -2.16 -22.88 7.12
CA ASP A 372 -2.34 -21.48 7.48
C ASP A 372 -3.66 -20.97 6.89
N TYR A 373 -4.47 -20.32 7.72
CA TYR A 373 -5.68 -19.63 7.32
C TYR A 373 -5.69 -18.20 7.86
N LEU A 374 -5.95 -17.23 6.98
CA LEU A 374 -6.12 -15.82 7.30
C LEU A 374 -7.48 -15.37 6.77
N GLN A 375 -8.27 -14.69 7.59
CA GLN A 375 -9.50 -14.03 7.19
C GLN A 375 -9.48 -12.59 7.67
N SER A 376 -9.93 -11.66 6.83
CA SER A 376 -10.24 -10.30 7.21
C SER A 376 -11.50 -9.82 6.51
N ASN A 377 -12.32 -9.07 7.23
CA ASN A 377 -13.47 -8.34 6.71
C ASN A 377 -13.29 -6.89 7.14
N PHE A 378 -13.26 -5.98 6.16
CA PHE A 378 -13.08 -4.57 6.36
C PHE A 378 -14.24 -3.83 5.69
N ASN A 379 -15.09 -3.18 6.49
CA ASN A 379 -16.26 -2.48 5.99
C ASN A 379 -16.16 -1.01 6.35
N VAL A 380 -16.15 -0.16 5.34
CA VAL A 380 -16.29 1.29 5.48
C VAL A 380 -17.67 1.66 4.99
N LYS A 381 -18.47 2.28 5.86
CA LYS A 381 -19.71 2.95 5.47
C LYS A 381 -19.48 4.44 5.51
N THR A 382 -19.76 5.13 4.42
CA THR A 382 -19.50 6.56 4.32
C THR A 382 -20.77 7.27 3.92
N ASN A 383 -21.16 8.29 4.69
CA ASN A 383 -22.15 9.27 4.30
C ASN A 383 -21.50 10.65 4.22
N SER A 384 -21.86 11.43 3.22
CA SER A 384 -21.30 12.76 3.02
C SER A 384 -22.36 13.77 2.65
N THR A 385 -22.16 14.99 3.13
CA THR A 385 -22.92 16.18 2.74
C THR A 385 -21.95 17.23 2.24
N SER A 386 -22.30 17.92 1.16
CA SER A 386 -21.53 19.06 0.68
C SER A 386 -22.38 20.13 0.05
N LEU A 387 -21.85 21.36 0.06
CA LEU A 387 -22.26 22.46 -0.78
C LEU A 387 -21.33 22.47 -2.00
N GLY A 388 -21.90 22.30 -3.19
CA GLY A 388 -21.17 22.28 -4.46
C GLY A 388 -21.57 23.44 -5.35
N HIS A 389 -20.57 24.03 -6.00
CA HIS A 389 -20.73 25.08 -7.00
C HIS A 389 -20.14 24.60 -8.33
N TRP A 390 -20.98 24.47 -9.36
CA TRP A 390 -20.56 23.97 -10.67
C TRP A 390 -20.28 25.11 -11.64
N PHE A 391 -19.09 25.09 -12.25
CA PHE A 391 -18.68 26.12 -13.20
C PHE A 391 -18.78 25.63 -14.64
N THR A 392 -19.41 26.46 -15.48
CA THR A 392 -19.57 26.23 -16.92
C THR A 392 -18.78 27.30 -17.66
N SER A 393 -17.70 26.91 -18.33
CA SER A 393 -16.74 27.85 -18.93
C SER A 393 -17.36 28.88 -19.87
N SER A 394 -18.33 28.50 -20.70
CA SER A 394 -19.06 29.42 -21.59
C SER A 394 -19.89 30.49 -20.89
N ASN A 395 -20.19 30.32 -19.61
CA ASN A 395 -20.99 31.27 -18.82
C ASN A 395 -20.14 32.13 -17.87
N LEU A 396 -18.81 31.98 -17.91
CA LEU A 396 -17.94 32.76 -17.05
C LEU A 396 -17.78 34.19 -17.58
N GLU A 397 -17.80 35.12 -16.65
CA GLU A 397 -17.68 36.57 -16.87
C GLU A 397 -16.51 37.11 -16.04
N ASP A 398 -15.89 38.19 -16.52
CA ASP A 398 -14.80 38.89 -15.82
C ASP A 398 -13.64 37.96 -15.39
N VAL A 399 -13.22 37.05 -16.27
CA VAL A 399 -12.17 36.06 -15.99
C VAL A 399 -10.80 36.73 -15.97
N VAL A 400 -10.17 36.77 -14.80
CA VAL A 400 -8.79 37.20 -14.59
C VAL A 400 -7.90 35.97 -14.40
N THR A 401 -6.77 35.93 -15.11
CA THR A 401 -5.78 34.86 -14.93
C THR A 401 -4.48 35.37 -14.33
N ASP A 402 -3.74 34.47 -13.68
CA ASP A 402 -2.33 34.70 -13.39
C ASP A 402 -1.45 34.53 -14.65
N ASP A 403 -0.13 34.72 -14.48
CA ASP A 403 0.86 34.55 -15.56
C ASP A 403 0.93 33.12 -16.13
N ASN A 404 0.49 32.12 -15.37
CA ASN A 404 0.44 30.72 -15.81
C ASN A 404 -0.88 30.40 -16.53
N GLY A 405 -1.81 31.35 -16.60
CA GLY A 405 -3.14 31.17 -17.18
C GLY A 405 -4.15 30.53 -16.24
N THR A 406 -3.86 30.38 -14.96
CA THR A 406 -4.84 29.90 -13.97
C THR A 406 -5.87 30.99 -13.75
N ALA A 407 -7.16 30.68 -13.96
CA ALA A 407 -8.25 31.57 -13.61
C ALA A 407 -8.30 31.76 -12.09
N ILE A 408 -7.93 32.97 -11.64
CA ILE A 408 -7.84 33.33 -10.22
C ILE A 408 -9.02 34.18 -9.76
N GLU A 409 -9.76 34.78 -10.68
CA GLU A 409 -10.99 35.52 -10.37
C GLU A 409 -11.96 35.39 -11.55
N PHE A 410 -13.24 35.14 -11.25
CA PHE A 410 -14.32 35.19 -12.23
C PHE A 410 -15.70 35.24 -11.55
N SER A 411 -16.72 35.59 -12.31
CA SER A 411 -18.12 35.42 -11.91
C SER A 411 -18.88 34.51 -12.87
N GLN A 412 -19.95 33.89 -12.39
CA GLN A 412 -20.92 33.18 -13.22
C GLN A 412 -22.31 33.64 -12.81
N ASN A 413 -22.91 34.52 -13.63
CA ASN A 413 -24.20 35.15 -13.33
C ASN A 413 -25.38 34.40 -13.95
N VAL A 414 -25.12 33.49 -14.89
CA VAL A 414 -26.15 32.71 -15.60
C VAL A 414 -25.83 31.22 -15.54
N GLY A 415 -26.85 30.40 -15.28
CA GLY A 415 -26.74 28.94 -15.31
C GLY A 415 -25.79 28.37 -14.25
N HIS A 416 -25.51 29.11 -13.17
CA HIS A 416 -24.67 28.64 -12.07
C HIS A 416 -25.46 27.70 -11.16
N ALA A 417 -25.00 26.47 -11.00
CA ALA A 417 -25.65 25.49 -10.14
C ALA A 417 -25.08 25.57 -8.72
N THR A 418 -25.97 25.80 -7.74
CA THR A 418 -25.66 25.61 -6.32
C THR A 418 -26.38 24.37 -5.82
N ASP A 419 -25.62 23.31 -5.59
CA ASP A 419 -26.14 21.99 -5.26
C ASP A 419 -25.77 21.57 -3.84
N PHE A 420 -26.73 20.98 -3.14
CA PHE A 420 -26.52 20.28 -1.89
C PHE A 420 -26.43 18.79 -2.18
N HIS A 421 -25.30 18.19 -1.84
CA HIS A 421 -25.03 16.80 -2.17
C HIS A 421 -25.36 15.91 -0.97
N ALA A 422 -25.96 14.75 -1.23
CA ALA A 422 -25.89 13.59 -0.35
C ALA A 422 -25.18 12.45 -1.10
N ARG A 423 -24.01 12.03 -0.60
CA ARG A 423 -23.16 11.01 -1.23
C ARG A 423 -22.86 9.84 -0.30
N THR A 424 -22.74 8.64 -0.88
CA THR A 424 -22.22 7.45 -0.20
C THR A 424 -20.88 7.00 -0.81
N PHE A 425 -20.01 6.38 -0.01
CA PHE A 425 -18.73 5.81 -0.46
C PHE A 425 -18.38 4.55 0.34
N ASP A 426 -19.23 3.54 0.24
CA ASP A 426 -19.10 2.28 0.94
C ASP A 426 -18.00 1.40 0.31
N ARG A 427 -17.19 0.77 1.15
CA ARG A 427 -16.19 -0.23 0.76
C ARG A 427 -16.32 -1.47 1.64
N PRO A 428 -17.22 -2.40 1.30
CA PRO A 428 -17.34 -3.69 1.97
C PRO A 428 -16.34 -4.70 1.38
N SER A 429 -15.17 -4.79 1.99
CA SER A 429 -14.04 -5.62 1.57
C SER A 429 -13.96 -6.91 2.40
N SER A 430 -13.64 -8.03 1.74
CA SER A 430 -13.35 -9.31 2.38
C SER A 430 -12.10 -9.92 1.76
N LEU A 431 -11.19 -10.41 2.59
CA LEU A 431 -9.95 -11.08 2.21
C LEU A 431 -9.87 -12.42 2.94
N SER A 432 -9.56 -13.49 2.23
CA SER A 432 -9.29 -14.81 2.79
C SER A 432 -8.07 -15.41 2.11
N ALA A 433 -7.22 -16.11 2.87
CA ALA A 433 -6.10 -16.86 2.34
C ALA A 433 -5.97 -18.19 3.09
N LEU A 434 -5.84 -19.28 2.34
CA LEU A 434 -5.62 -20.62 2.85
C LEU A 434 -4.38 -21.19 2.17
N GLY A 435 -3.50 -21.82 2.93
CA GLY A 435 -2.42 -22.59 2.34
C GLY A 435 -2.00 -23.79 3.15
N LEU A 436 -1.60 -24.82 2.44
CA LEU A 436 -1.07 -26.08 2.95
C LEU A 436 0.37 -26.18 2.49
N ASN A 437 1.29 -26.24 3.44
CA ASN A 437 2.71 -26.42 3.20
C ASN A 437 3.18 -27.75 3.80
N SER A 438 4.13 -28.39 3.14
CA SER A 438 4.87 -29.51 3.71
C SER A 438 6.36 -29.37 3.46
N SER A 439 7.16 -29.68 4.47
CA SER A 439 8.61 -29.68 4.45
C SER A 439 9.12 -31.09 4.78
N LEU A 440 9.87 -31.70 3.85
CA LEU A 440 10.35 -33.07 3.95
C LEU A 440 11.87 -33.15 3.77
N HIS A 441 12.57 -33.61 4.79
CA HIS A 441 13.96 -34.06 4.67
C HIS A 441 14.02 -35.47 4.11
N VAL A 442 14.26 -35.60 2.80
CA VAL A 442 14.45 -36.92 2.14
C VAL A 442 15.77 -37.55 2.58
N SER A 443 16.78 -36.71 2.82
CA SER A 443 18.06 -37.08 3.42
C SER A 443 18.65 -35.85 4.14
N PRO A 444 19.73 -35.98 4.94
CA PRO A 444 20.38 -34.83 5.57
C PRO A 444 20.79 -33.72 4.61
N LYS A 445 21.01 -34.05 3.32
CA LYS A 445 21.42 -33.09 2.27
C LYS A 445 20.29 -32.68 1.32
N VAL A 446 19.09 -33.22 1.46
CA VAL A 446 17.99 -32.97 0.51
C VAL A 446 16.72 -32.60 1.26
N LEU A 447 16.30 -31.35 1.07
CA LEU A 447 15.03 -30.82 1.56
C LEU A 447 14.07 -30.62 0.38
N MET A 448 12.86 -31.15 0.50
CA MET A 448 11.77 -30.92 -0.44
C MET A 448 10.66 -30.12 0.26
N GLU A 449 10.23 -29.03 -0.35
CA GLU A 449 9.14 -28.21 0.13
C GLU A 449 8.02 -28.20 -0.90
N PHE A 450 6.78 -28.34 -0.45
CA PHE A 450 5.59 -28.29 -1.28
C PHE A 450 4.61 -27.31 -0.67
N ASP A 451 4.06 -26.42 -1.49
CA ASP A 451 3.11 -25.39 -1.07
C ASP A 451 1.93 -25.33 -2.05
N VAL A 452 0.72 -25.43 -1.52
CA VAL A 452 -0.53 -25.18 -2.25
C VAL A 452 -1.29 -24.11 -1.51
N SER A 453 -1.69 -23.06 -2.22
CA SER A 453 -2.44 -21.97 -1.61
C SER A 453 -3.51 -21.40 -2.52
N THR A 454 -4.51 -20.81 -1.89
CA THR A 454 -5.58 -20.04 -2.53
C THR A 454 -5.83 -18.79 -1.70
N SER A 455 -5.92 -17.65 -2.35
CA SER A 455 -6.37 -16.40 -1.73
C SER A 455 -7.51 -15.80 -2.55
N LYS A 456 -8.46 -15.16 -1.86
CA LYS A 456 -9.61 -14.51 -2.46
C LYS A 456 -9.84 -13.18 -1.77
N ALA A 457 -10.02 -12.13 -2.57
CA ALA A 457 -10.45 -10.82 -2.12
C ALA A 457 -11.70 -10.39 -2.90
N SER A 458 -12.59 -9.65 -2.25
CA SER A 458 -13.77 -9.10 -2.95
C SER A 458 -14.28 -7.82 -2.32
N THR A 459 -14.79 -6.94 -3.17
CA THR A 459 -15.62 -5.78 -2.81
C THR A 459 -16.98 -5.96 -3.48
N LYS A 460 -18.07 -5.96 -2.71
CA LYS A 460 -19.43 -6.13 -3.24
C LYS A 460 -20.25 -4.88 -2.96
N ASP A 461 -20.33 -4.02 -3.95
CA ASP A 461 -21.21 -2.87 -3.93
C ASP A 461 -22.69 -3.29 -3.87
N ARG A 462 -23.54 -2.38 -3.37
CA ARG A 462 -24.98 -2.59 -3.18
C ARG A 462 -25.77 -2.13 -4.41
N ILE A 463 -25.44 -2.65 -5.59
CA ILE A 463 -26.12 -2.33 -6.86
C ILE A 463 -26.14 -0.80 -7.10
N GLY A 464 -24.97 -0.19 -7.10
CA GLY A 464 -24.73 1.24 -7.24
C GLY A 464 -25.04 2.08 -6.01
N ALA A 465 -25.70 1.54 -4.98
CA ALA A 465 -26.09 2.32 -3.80
C ALA A 465 -24.93 2.55 -2.81
N GLY A 466 -23.84 1.77 -2.89
CA GLY A 466 -22.65 2.01 -2.07
C GLY A 466 -21.85 3.22 -2.52
N ASN A 467 -22.01 3.68 -3.76
CA ASN A 467 -21.44 4.94 -4.24
C ASN A 467 -22.50 5.73 -5.02
N ALA A 468 -23.52 6.17 -4.28
CA ALA A 468 -24.62 6.97 -4.76
C ALA A 468 -24.36 8.46 -4.56
N LEU A 469 -24.96 9.29 -5.41
CA LEU A 469 -24.98 10.74 -5.32
C LEU A 469 -26.39 11.22 -5.65
N THR A 470 -26.94 12.07 -4.78
CA THR A 470 -28.20 12.77 -5.04
C THR A 470 -28.04 14.25 -4.80
N LEU A 471 -28.63 15.05 -5.67
CA LEU A 471 -28.52 16.50 -5.66
C LEU A 471 -29.91 17.13 -5.49
N ILE A 472 -29.99 18.05 -4.53
CA ILE A 472 -31.05 19.06 -4.48
C ILE A 472 -30.35 20.41 -4.63
N GLY A 473 -30.78 21.24 -5.55
CA GLY A 473 -30.16 22.54 -5.78
C GLY A 473 -31.05 23.48 -6.57
N TYR A 474 -30.45 24.55 -7.07
CA TYR A 474 -31.13 25.56 -7.87
C TYR A 474 -30.11 26.38 -8.67
N LEU A 475 -30.62 27.13 -9.67
CA LEU A 475 -29.83 28.10 -10.41
C LEU A 475 -29.59 29.36 -9.59
N ASN A 476 -28.34 29.75 -9.47
CA ASN A 476 -27.87 30.87 -8.67
C ASN A 476 -26.87 31.73 -9.48
N ARG A 477 -26.08 32.55 -8.77
CA ARG A 477 -24.85 33.20 -9.23
C ARG A 477 -23.75 33.02 -8.20
N SER A 478 -22.50 33.12 -8.62
CA SER A 478 -21.39 33.20 -7.66
C SER A 478 -20.20 33.94 -8.25
N SER A 479 -19.34 34.43 -7.36
CA SER A 479 -18.01 34.90 -7.69
C SER A 479 -16.98 34.01 -7.02
N PHE A 480 -15.98 33.60 -7.78
CA PHE A 480 -14.86 32.79 -7.32
C PHE A 480 -13.59 33.63 -7.35
N SER A 481 -12.78 33.56 -6.29
CA SER A 481 -11.48 34.23 -6.26
C SER A 481 -10.44 33.45 -5.46
N ILE A 482 -9.19 33.54 -5.90
CA ILE A 482 -8.01 32.97 -5.25
C ILE A 482 -7.10 34.12 -4.87
N SER A 483 -6.82 34.26 -3.59
CA SER A 483 -5.77 35.16 -3.09
C SER A 483 -4.42 34.44 -3.09
N GLU A 484 -3.33 35.14 -3.40
CA GLU A 484 -1.97 34.58 -3.39
C GLU A 484 -1.59 33.95 -2.03
N ASP A 485 -2.11 34.51 -0.94
CA ASP A 485 -1.79 34.05 0.43
C ASP A 485 -2.66 32.86 0.90
N ASN A 486 -3.75 32.54 0.19
CA ASN A 486 -4.73 31.55 0.64
C ASN A 486 -4.74 30.27 -0.22
N ILE A 487 -4.69 29.12 0.45
CA ILE A 487 -4.91 27.80 -0.15
C ILE A 487 -6.37 27.62 -0.58
N LEU A 488 -7.31 28.05 0.26
CA LEU A 488 -8.74 27.90 0.00
C LEU A 488 -9.26 29.11 -0.78
N PRO A 489 -9.87 28.90 -1.97
CA PRO A 489 -10.56 29.95 -2.68
C PRO A 489 -11.73 30.55 -1.88
N LEU A 490 -12.04 31.81 -2.15
CA LEU A 490 -13.27 32.45 -1.70
C LEU A 490 -14.36 32.22 -2.77
N ILE A 491 -15.52 31.76 -2.32
CA ILE A 491 -16.76 31.81 -3.10
C ILE A 491 -17.74 32.73 -2.38
N SER A 492 -18.40 33.61 -3.14
CA SER A 492 -19.30 34.64 -2.59
C SER A 492 -20.43 34.97 -3.57
N ASN A 493 -21.33 35.87 -3.15
CA ASN A 493 -22.49 36.38 -3.89
C ASN A 493 -23.63 35.37 -4.11
N PHE A 494 -23.44 34.12 -3.69
CA PHE A 494 -24.46 33.07 -3.75
C PHE A 494 -25.44 33.14 -2.57
N GLU A 495 -25.13 33.90 -1.51
CA GLU A 495 -25.85 33.90 -0.24
C GLU A 495 -27.14 34.74 -0.27
N SER A 496 -27.22 35.68 -1.23
CA SER A 496 -28.29 36.67 -1.31
C SER A 496 -29.19 36.45 -2.53
N ALA A 497 -30.48 36.73 -2.34
CA ALA A 497 -31.49 36.60 -3.37
C ALA A 497 -31.21 37.48 -4.60
N ASP A 498 -31.49 36.94 -5.80
CA ASP A 498 -31.48 37.72 -7.04
C ASP A 498 -32.71 37.38 -7.89
N PRO A 499 -33.63 38.35 -8.08
CA PRO A 499 -34.87 38.13 -8.81
C PRO A 499 -34.70 38.10 -10.33
N THR A 500 -33.48 38.34 -10.85
CA THR A 500 -33.19 38.38 -12.29
C THR A 500 -32.79 37.03 -12.89
N ILE A 501 -32.61 36.01 -12.04
CA ILE A 501 -32.28 34.65 -12.47
C ILE A 501 -33.49 34.02 -13.17
N ILE A 502 -33.24 33.37 -14.31
CA ILE A 502 -34.24 32.64 -15.10
C ILE A 502 -33.94 31.15 -15.13
N ASP A 503 -34.98 30.31 -15.15
CA ASP A 503 -34.84 28.85 -15.27
C ASP A 503 -34.61 28.37 -16.71
N ALA A 504 -34.46 27.05 -16.88
CA ALA A 504 -34.28 26.42 -18.19
C ALA A 504 -35.48 26.60 -19.14
N SER A 505 -36.65 27.01 -18.64
CA SER A 505 -37.83 27.39 -19.41
C SER A 505 -37.92 28.89 -19.71
N GLY A 506 -37.00 29.71 -19.17
CA GLY A 506 -36.97 31.16 -19.35
C GLY A 506 -37.90 31.93 -18.41
N GLU A 507 -38.44 31.29 -17.36
CA GLU A 507 -39.27 31.92 -16.35
C GLU A 507 -38.42 32.48 -15.20
N ALA A 508 -38.87 33.56 -14.55
CA ALA A 508 -38.15 34.16 -13.44
C ALA A 508 -38.10 33.18 -12.24
N ALA A 509 -36.90 32.68 -11.96
CA ALA A 509 -36.62 31.69 -10.93
C ALA A 509 -35.97 32.35 -9.71
N GLY A 510 -36.38 33.59 -9.39
CA GLY A 510 -35.78 34.39 -8.33
C GLY A 510 -35.63 33.60 -7.03
N VAL A 511 -34.39 33.39 -6.61
CA VAL A 511 -34.07 32.54 -5.44
C VAL A 511 -33.94 33.38 -4.19
N SER A 512 -34.34 32.83 -3.05
CA SER A 512 -34.23 33.48 -1.74
C SER A 512 -32.83 33.25 -1.14
N ASN A 513 -32.71 33.22 0.20
CA ASN A 513 -31.45 32.88 0.87
C ASN A 513 -31.07 31.42 0.58
N TYR A 514 -29.78 31.12 0.40
CA TYR A 514 -29.32 29.76 0.07
C TYR A 514 -29.67 28.66 1.09
N LEU A 515 -30.06 29.03 2.32
CA LEU A 515 -30.53 28.12 3.38
C LEU A 515 -32.05 27.91 3.38
N ASP A 516 -32.77 28.49 2.43
CA ASP A 516 -34.22 28.32 2.31
C ASP A 516 -34.55 27.11 1.42
N PRO A 517 -35.18 26.05 1.98
CA PRO A 517 -35.47 24.82 1.25
C PRO A 517 -36.46 25.02 0.10
N VAL A 518 -37.25 26.11 0.10
CA VAL A 518 -38.19 26.44 -1.00
C VAL A 518 -37.48 26.58 -2.36
N ASN A 519 -36.19 26.95 -2.34
CA ASN A 519 -35.39 27.02 -3.55
C ASN A 519 -35.12 25.64 -4.16
N GLY A 520 -35.05 24.59 -3.35
CA GLY A 520 -34.58 23.26 -3.74
C GLY A 520 -35.41 22.62 -4.87
N LYS A 521 -34.71 22.15 -5.90
CA LYS A 521 -35.24 21.31 -6.98
C LYS A 521 -34.37 20.07 -7.12
N ALA A 522 -34.98 18.96 -7.50
CA ALA A 522 -34.23 17.74 -7.77
C ALA A 522 -33.30 17.98 -8.97
N HIS A 523 -32.10 17.41 -8.91
CA HIS A 523 -31.09 17.58 -9.94
C HIS A 523 -30.52 16.21 -10.35
N VAL A 524 -29.20 15.97 -10.23
CA VAL A 524 -28.56 14.70 -10.63
C VAL A 524 -28.79 13.57 -9.61
N MET A 525 -29.13 12.39 -10.10
CA MET A 525 -29.47 11.19 -9.32
C MET A 525 -28.67 9.97 -9.77
N LEU A 526 -27.56 9.67 -9.09
CA LEU A 526 -26.58 8.67 -9.48
C LEU A 526 -26.53 7.50 -8.51
N ARG A 527 -26.57 6.29 -9.04
CA ARG A 527 -26.14 5.07 -8.36
C ARG A 527 -25.00 4.50 -9.17
N ARG A 528 -23.82 4.31 -8.55
CA ARG A 528 -22.59 3.87 -9.20
C ARG A 528 -21.84 2.92 -8.29
N GLY A 529 -21.12 1.95 -8.84
CA GLY A 529 -20.32 1.06 -8.02
C GLY A 529 -19.58 0.00 -8.81
N TRP A 530 -18.69 -0.69 -8.11
CA TRP A 530 -17.91 -1.78 -8.67
C TRP A 530 -18.03 -3.01 -7.79
N ASN A 531 -18.39 -4.14 -8.40
CA ASN A 531 -18.18 -5.45 -7.80
C ASN A 531 -16.83 -5.98 -8.28
N ILE A 532 -15.95 -6.26 -7.33
CA ILE A 532 -14.60 -6.74 -7.58
C ILE A 532 -14.49 -8.11 -6.95
N GLU A 533 -14.03 -9.10 -7.70
CA GLU A 533 -13.63 -10.40 -7.19
C GLU A 533 -12.26 -10.75 -7.74
N ASP A 534 -11.31 -11.08 -6.87
CA ASP A 534 -9.97 -11.53 -7.22
C ASP A 534 -9.69 -12.85 -6.53
N LYS A 535 -9.26 -13.84 -7.30
CA LYS A 535 -8.87 -15.15 -6.80
C LYS A 535 -7.49 -15.50 -7.32
N PHE A 536 -6.60 -15.91 -6.42
CA PHE A 536 -5.24 -16.34 -6.74
C PHE A 536 -5.00 -17.75 -6.21
N ASP A 537 -4.79 -18.70 -7.11
CA ASP A 537 -4.43 -20.09 -6.78
C ASP A 537 -2.95 -20.33 -7.13
N GLN A 538 -2.21 -21.00 -6.25
CA GLN A 538 -0.78 -21.26 -6.41
C GLN A 538 -0.38 -22.68 -6.00
N LEU A 539 0.54 -23.25 -6.77
CA LEU A 539 1.24 -24.50 -6.51
C LEU A 539 2.73 -24.22 -6.64
N LYS A 540 3.52 -24.58 -5.63
CA LYS A 540 4.97 -24.43 -5.64
C LYS A 540 5.65 -25.67 -5.07
N THR A 541 6.70 -26.12 -5.74
CA THR A 541 7.57 -27.20 -5.26
C THR A 541 9.00 -26.74 -5.34
N ASP A 542 9.72 -26.84 -4.23
CA ASP A 542 11.14 -26.53 -4.11
C ASP A 542 11.93 -27.76 -3.70
N VAL A 543 13.12 -27.91 -4.27
CA VAL A 543 14.10 -28.92 -3.87
C VAL A 543 15.40 -28.20 -3.57
N THR A 544 15.85 -28.28 -2.31
CA THR A 544 17.14 -27.75 -1.87
C THR A 544 18.11 -28.89 -1.64
N LEU A 545 19.22 -28.87 -2.39
CA LEU A 545 20.37 -29.75 -2.25
C LEU A 545 21.43 -29.01 -1.45
N PHE A 546 21.59 -29.37 -0.19
CA PHE A 546 22.68 -28.87 0.64
C PHE A 546 24.00 -29.49 0.21
N GLU A 547 25.05 -28.68 0.15
CA GLU A 547 26.37 -29.11 -0.34
C GLU A 547 26.30 -29.78 -1.72
N GLY A 548 25.43 -29.28 -2.61
CA GLY A 548 25.05 -29.92 -3.86
C GLY A 548 26.18 -30.12 -4.87
N LEU A 549 27.24 -29.28 -4.80
CA LEU A 549 28.46 -29.45 -5.61
C LEU A 549 29.68 -29.73 -4.74
N ASN A 550 29.82 -29.00 -3.63
CA ASN A 550 30.85 -29.14 -2.61
C ASN A 550 30.28 -28.62 -1.27
N SER A 551 31.06 -28.67 -0.19
CA SER A 551 30.64 -28.27 1.15
C SER A 551 30.11 -26.84 1.28
N ASN A 552 30.38 -25.96 0.31
CA ASN A 552 30.12 -24.54 0.41
C ASN A 552 29.01 -24.04 -0.52
N VAL A 553 28.42 -24.93 -1.34
CA VAL A 553 27.41 -24.57 -2.33
C VAL A 553 26.11 -25.34 -2.10
N ASP A 554 25.04 -24.61 -1.81
CA ASP A 554 23.67 -25.12 -1.78
C ASP A 554 23.00 -24.84 -3.14
N ILE A 555 22.21 -25.77 -3.67
CA ILE A 555 21.44 -25.59 -4.92
C ILE A 555 19.96 -25.70 -4.62
N LYS A 556 19.18 -24.70 -5.05
CA LYS A 556 17.72 -24.71 -5.00
C LYS A 556 17.14 -24.77 -6.40
N LEU A 557 16.29 -25.77 -6.64
CA LEU A 557 15.48 -25.93 -7.84
C LEU A 557 14.03 -25.70 -7.47
N GLY A 558 13.26 -25.04 -8.33
CA GLY A 558 11.84 -24.88 -8.06
C GLY A 558 10.98 -24.84 -9.30
N LEU A 559 9.75 -25.33 -9.14
CA LEU A 559 8.66 -25.26 -10.10
C LEU A 559 7.50 -24.54 -9.43
N MET A 560 6.87 -23.62 -10.15
CA MET A 560 5.69 -22.92 -9.65
C MET A 560 4.67 -22.70 -10.76
N TYR A 561 3.42 -22.96 -10.43
CA TYR A 561 2.25 -22.64 -11.24
C TYR A 561 1.33 -21.71 -10.43
N SER A 562 0.81 -20.66 -11.05
CA SER A 562 -0.22 -19.82 -10.44
C SER A 562 -1.28 -19.41 -11.45
N LYS A 563 -2.51 -19.27 -10.96
CA LYS A 563 -3.63 -18.73 -11.72
C LYS A 563 -4.28 -17.60 -10.93
N GLN A 564 -4.35 -16.41 -11.53
CA GLN A 564 -5.17 -15.29 -11.05
C GLN A 564 -6.42 -15.18 -11.91
N SER A 565 -7.58 -15.01 -11.30
CA SER A 565 -8.84 -14.69 -11.98
C SER A 565 -9.44 -13.46 -11.31
N LYS A 566 -9.51 -12.35 -12.05
CA LYS A 566 -10.00 -11.07 -11.53
C LYS A 566 -11.16 -10.56 -12.36
N ARG A 567 -12.29 -10.33 -11.71
CA ARG A 567 -13.56 -9.86 -12.31
C ARG A 567 -13.91 -8.49 -11.75
N ASN A 568 -14.07 -7.52 -12.65
CA ASN A 568 -14.52 -6.17 -12.32
C ASN A 568 -15.86 -5.93 -13.04
N GLU A 569 -16.92 -5.75 -12.25
CA GLU A 569 -18.25 -5.44 -12.78
C GLU A 569 -18.65 -4.04 -12.40
N ARG A 570 -19.01 -3.24 -13.40
CA ARG A 570 -19.53 -1.89 -13.20
C ARG A 570 -21.05 -1.94 -13.09
N TRP A 571 -21.58 -1.35 -12.03
CA TRP A 571 -23.00 -1.07 -11.86
C TRP A 571 -23.21 0.44 -11.90
N ASP A 572 -24.09 0.93 -12.77
CA ASP A 572 -24.58 2.30 -12.69
C ASP A 572 -25.95 2.50 -13.34
N ASN A 573 -26.59 3.65 -13.06
CA ASN A 573 -27.87 4.08 -13.64
C ASN A 573 -27.69 5.15 -14.74
N GLU A 574 -26.51 5.22 -15.36
CA GLU A 574 -26.19 6.26 -16.35
C GLU A 574 -26.64 5.87 -17.76
N LYS A 575 -27.05 4.61 -17.96
CA LYS A 575 -27.63 4.13 -19.21
C LYS A 575 -28.83 5.00 -19.60
N ASN A 576 -28.86 5.46 -20.85
CA ASN A 576 -29.90 6.34 -21.39
C ASN A 576 -30.08 7.66 -20.61
N ALA A 577 -29.04 8.14 -19.93
CA ALA A 577 -29.05 9.38 -19.15
C ALA A 577 -30.16 9.45 -18.07
N VAL A 578 -30.64 8.32 -17.56
CA VAL A 578 -31.69 8.29 -16.52
C VAL A 578 -31.31 9.09 -15.28
N HIS A 579 -30.03 9.07 -14.90
CA HIS A 579 -29.50 9.89 -13.80
C HIS A 579 -29.74 11.40 -13.93
N CYS A 580 -30.05 11.88 -15.14
CA CYS A 580 -30.19 13.29 -15.47
C CYS A 580 -31.65 13.69 -15.77
N SER A 581 -32.64 12.83 -15.44
CA SER A 581 -34.07 13.10 -15.64
C SER A 581 -34.57 14.42 -15.02
N PHE A 582 -33.86 14.95 -14.01
CA PHE A 582 -34.18 16.20 -13.31
C PHE A 582 -33.08 17.27 -13.44
N CYS A 583 -32.12 17.12 -14.36
CA CYS A 583 -30.96 18.02 -14.48
C CYS A 583 -31.31 19.50 -14.75
N GLY A 584 -32.52 19.80 -15.25
CA GLY A 584 -32.93 21.15 -15.63
C GLY A 584 -33.41 22.06 -14.48
N TYR A 585 -33.38 21.61 -13.22
CA TYR A 585 -34.00 22.30 -12.08
C TYR A 585 -35.49 22.62 -12.31
N PHE A 586 -36.21 21.68 -12.93
CA PHE A 586 -37.61 21.86 -13.27
C PHE A 586 -38.47 22.08 -12.02
N PRO A 587 -39.53 22.92 -12.09
CA PRO A 587 -40.39 23.21 -10.93
C PRO A 587 -41.16 21.98 -10.42
N GLU A 588 -41.33 20.96 -11.26
CA GLU A 588 -42.00 19.70 -10.91
C GLU A 588 -41.03 18.51 -11.03
N PRO A 589 -41.10 17.53 -10.11
CA PRO A 589 -42.00 17.47 -8.95
C PRO A 589 -41.57 18.44 -7.85
N ASP A 590 -42.55 19.12 -7.23
CA ASP A 590 -42.30 19.97 -6.06
C ASP A 590 -41.78 19.13 -4.87
N LEU A 591 -40.63 19.54 -4.33
CA LEU A 591 -39.98 18.83 -3.23
C LEU A 591 -40.54 19.34 -1.89
N PRO A 592 -40.97 18.46 -0.97
CA PRO A 592 -41.37 18.91 0.36
C PRO A 592 -40.21 19.59 1.10
N ASP A 593 -40.41 20.80 1.63
CA ASP A 593 -39.39 21.54 2.40
C ASP A 593 -38.74 20.71 3.51
N SER A 594 -39.47 19.74 4.08
CA SER A 594 -39.01 18.83 5.12
C SER A 594 -37.91 17.85 4.68
N PHE A 595 -37.61 17.74 3.39
CA PHE A 595 -36.54 16.90 2.86
C PHE A 595 -35.16 17.48 3.15
N GLN A 596 -35.07 18.80 3.32
CA GLN A 596 -33.83 19.49 3.59
C GLN A 596 -33.80 20.00 5.04
N THR A 597 -32.61 19.92 5.64
CA THR A 597 -32.32 20.47 6.97
C THR A 597 -31.05 21.29 6.92
N ILE A 598 -30.97 22.35 7.72
CA ILE A 598 -29.71 23.10 7.85
C ILE A 598 -28.69 22.23 8.57
N PHE A 599 -27.55 22.05 7.94
CA PHE A 599 -26.35 21.42 8.49
C PHE A 599 -25.38 22.50 8.96
N ASP A 600 -24.97 22.40 10.21
CA ASP A 600 -23.92 23.22 10.79
C ASP A 600 -22.61 22.43 10.82
N VAL A 601 -21.61 22.94 10.09
CA VAL A 601 -20.29 22.32 10.03
C VAL A 601 -19.43 22.65 11.24
N GLY A 602 -19.76 23.68 12.02
CA GLY A 602 -18.96 24.14 13.14
C GLY A 602 -17.88 25.15 12.75
N ASN A 603 -17.43 25.92 13.74
CA ASN A 603 -16.51 27.05 13.56
C ASN A 603 -15.09 26.64 13.16
N ASP A 604 -14.69 25.41 13.45
CA ASP A 604 -13.34 24.86 13.23
C ASP A 604 -13.18 24.16 11.87
N PHE A 605 -14.19 24.23 10.99
CA PHE A 605 -14.14 23.60 9.66
C PHE A 605 -12.94 24.08 8.84
N LEU A 606 -11.98 23.17 8.64
CA LEU A 606 -10.70 23.40 7.98
C LEU A 606 -9.87 24.50 8.64
N GLY A 607 -10.03 24.74 9.94
CA GLY A 607 -9.41 25.88 10.66
C GLY A 607 -7.88 25.92 10.63
N SER A 608 -7.21 24.81 10.28
CA SER A 608 -5.76 24.73 10.08
C SER A 608 -5.31 25.06 8.64
N VAL A 609 -6.24 25.34 7.72
CA VAL A 609 -5.96 25.72 6.33
C VAL A 609 -6.27 27.21 6.13
N SER A 610 -5.33 27.95 5.53
CA SER A 610 -5.49 29.38 5.18
C SER A 610 -6.70 29.60 4.27
N GLY A 611 -7.52 30.62 4.56
CA GLY A 611 -8.76 30.92 3.84
C GLY A 611 -10.00 30.22 4.39
N SER A 612 -9.87 29.43 5.46
CA SER A 612 -11.00 28.70 6.08
C SER A 612 -12.04 29.60 6.73
N GLU A 613 -11.68 30.84 7.06
CA GLU A 613 -12.59 31.89 7.52
C GLU A 613 -13.59 32.34 6.45
N ASN A 614 -13.27 32.11 5.17
CA ASN A 614 -14.12 32.46 4.03
C ASN A 614 -15.12 31.35 3.66
N LEU A 615 -14.99 30.17 4.28
CA LEU A 615 -15.87 29.04 3.95
C LEU A 615 -17.24 29.19 4.62
N PRO A 616 -18.34 28.88 3.91
CA PRO A 616 -19.67 28.82 4.52
C PRO A 616 -19.70 27.78 5.63
N LYS A 617 -20.34 28.15 6.76
CA LYS A 617 -20.46 27.27 7.94
C LYS A 617 -21.80 26.56 8.03
N LEU A 618 -22.75 26.95 7.19
CA LEU A 618 -24.10 26.40 7.14
C LEU A 618 -24.42 26.04 5.69
N TRP A 619 -25.08 24.90 5.46
CA TRP A 619 -25.68 24.55 4.17
C TRP A 619 -26.84 23.58 4.35
N LEU A 620 -27.70 23.40 3.34
CA LEU A 620 -28.80 22.44 3.40
C LEU A 620 -28.29 21.00 3.16
N ARG A 621 -28.86 20.03 3.84
CA ARG A 621 -28.61 18.59 3.62
C ARG A 621 -29.91 17.81 3.54
N HIS A 622 -29.89 16.68 2.86
CA HIS A 622 -31.01 15.76 2.73
C HIS A 622 -30.59 14.29 2.85
N ASP A 623 -31.57 13.39 2.91
CA ASP A 623 -31.35 11.94 2.83
C ASP A 623 -31.52 11.47 1.37
N GLY A 624 -30.46 10.87 0.82
CA GLY A 624 -30.44 10.51 -0.60
C GLY A 624 -31.40 9.40 -0.98
N GLU A 625 -31.57 8.37 -0.13
CA GLU A 625 -32.49 7.25 -0.42
C GLU A 625 -33.96 7.67 -0.32
N THR A 626 -34.26 8.60 0.58
CA THR A 626 -35.58 9.24 0.68
C THR A 626 -35.89 10.01 -0.60
N LEU A 627 -34.92 10.77 -1.14
CA LEU A 627 -35.10 11.50 -2.40
C LEU A 627 -35.28 10.56 -3.60
N PHE A 628 -34.45 9.51 -3.72
CA PHE A 628 -34.65 8.48 -4.76
C PHE A 628 -36.07 7.91 -4.70
N SER A 629 -36.48 7.43 -3.53
CA SER A 629 -37.80 6.79 -3.34
C SER A 629 -38.96 7.75 -3.65
N PHE A 630 -38.83 9.03 -3.29
CA PHE A 630 -39.83 10.04 -3.60
C PHE A 630 -39.95 10.24 -5.10
N LEU A 631 -38.85 10.52 -5.79
CA LEU A 631 -38.86 10.80 -7.23
C LEU A 631 -39.40 9.62 -8.04
N GLU A 632 -39.01 8.39 -7.70
CA GLU A 632 -39.55 7.16 -8.32
C GLU A 632 -41.06 6.97 -8.07
N SER A 633 -41.59 7.50 -6.96
CA SER A 633 -43.01 7.38 -6.63
C SER A 633 -43.90 8.41 -7.34
N VAL A 634 -43.36 9.56 -7.71
CA VAL A 634 -44.10 10.69 -8.31
C VAL A 634 -43.82 10.87 -9.80
N SER A 635 -42.87 10.12 -10.36
CA SER A 635 -42.50 10.18 -11.77
C SER A 635 -42.40 8.77 -12.39
N ASP A 636 -42.35 8.68 -13.72
CA ASP A 636 -42.15 7.41 -14.44
C ASP A 636 -40.66 7.13 -14.69
N VAL A 637 -39.83 7.37 -13.66
CA VAL A 637 -38.37 7.19 -13.70
C VAL A 637 -37.96 6.08 -12.73
N ASN A 638 -37.04 5.22 -13.14
CA ASN A 638 -36.45 4.18 -12.29
C ASN A 638 -34.92 4.38 -12.23
N PHE A 639 -34.38 4.65 -11.05
CA PHE A 639 -32.95 4.92 -10.85
C PHE A 639 -32.11 3.69 -10.50
N ASP A 640 -32.67 2.48 -10.61
CA ASP A 640 -31.95 1.23 -10.38
C ASP A 640 -30.70 1.13 -11.27
N ALA A 641 -29.57 0.82 -10.62
CA ALA A 641 -28.33 0.59 -11.35
C ALA A 641 -28.39 -0.75 -12.09
N VAL A 642 -27.81 -0.76 -13.28
CA VAL A 642 -27.68 -1.95 -14.12
C VAL A 642 -26.20 -2.28 -14.36
N ILE A 643 -25.91 -3.54 -14.68
CA ILE A 643 -24.56 -3.93 -15.11
C ILE A 643 -24.23 -3.22 -16.43
N ARG A 644 -23.03 -2.67 -16.52
CA ARG A 644 -22.54 -1.97 -17.71
C ARG A 644 -21.64 -2.85 -18.56
N ASN A 645 -21.62 -2.54 -19.86
CA ASN A 645 -20.86 -3.28 -20.87
C ASN A 645 -19.34 -3.10 -20.75
N ASN A 646 -18.87 -2.23 -19.86
CA ASN A 646 -17.44 -2.10 -19.53
C ASN A 646 -16.99 -3.04 -18.39
N SER A 647 -17.83 -4.00 -18.00
CA SER A 647 -17.46 -5.09 -17.09
C SER A 647 -16.55 -6.11 -17.79
N PHE A 648 -15.59 -6.69 -17.06
CA PHE A 648 -14.64 -7.64 -17.64
C PHE A 648 -14.07 -8.63 -16.62
N THR A 649 -13.47 -9.70 -17.13
CA THR A 649 -12.71 -10.72 -16.37
C THR A 649 -11.36 -10.95 -17.03
N VAL A 650 -10.30 -10.99 -16.22
CA VAL A 650 -8.94 -11.34 -16.63
C VAL A 650 -8.53 -12.64 -15.95
N ASP A 651 -8.25 -13.66 -16.73
CA ASP A 651 -7.61 -14.90 -16.28
C ASP A 651 -6.13 -14.89 -16.70
N GLU A 652 -5.23 -14.91 -15.72
CA GLU A 652 -3.77 -14.91 -15.91
C GLU A 652 -3.19 -16.20 -15.33
N LYS A 653 -2.49 -16.98 -16.17
CA LYS A 653 -1.79 -18.20 -15.78
C LYS A 653 -0.30 -17.99 -15.93
N VAL A 654 0.47 -18.36 -14.91
CA VAL A 654 1.93 -18.26 -14.92
C VAL A 654 2.52 -19.62 -14.60
N THR A 655 3.34 -20.15 -15.50
CA THR A 655 4.15 -21.34 -15.27
C THR A 655 5.61 -20.94 -15.20
N SER A 656 6.32 -21.42 -14.18
CA SER A 656 7.69 -20.98 -13.92
C SER A 656 8.57 -22.11 -13.42
N ALA A 657 9.85 -22.01 -13.78
CA ALA A 657 10.91 -22.88 -13.32
C ALA A 657 12.14 -22.04 -13.00
N TYR A 658 12.90 -22.43 -11.98
CA TYR A 658 14.11 -21.72 -11.60
C TYR A 658 15.17 -22.63 -11.03
N ILE A 659 16.41 -22.16 -11.13
CA ILE A 659 17.59 -22.71 -10.47
C ILE A 659 18.35 -21.57 -9.80
N GLN A 660 18.78 -21.81 -8.56
CA GLN A 660 19.51 -20.86 -7.75
C GLN A 660 20.64 -21.57 -7.02
N GLY A 661 21.86 -21.06 -7.13
CA GLY A 661 22.99 -21.44 -6.30
C GLY A 661 23.15 -20.46 -5.14
N HIS A 662 23.50 -20.97 -3.97
CA HIS A 662 23.95 -20.21 -2.82
C HIS A 662 25.34 -20.70 -2.45
N GLN A 663 26.34 -19.88 -2.71
CA GLN A 663 27.74 -20.16 -2.42
C GLN A 663 28.23 -19.34 -1.24
N ARG A 664 29.01 -19.98 -0.37
CA ARG A 664 29.82 -19.31 0.65
C ARG A 664 31.30 -19.46 0.30
N ALA A 665 32.07 -18.40 0.49
CA ALA A 665 33.51 -18.42 0.29
C ALA A 665 34.16 -17.47 1.29
N GLU A 666 35.38 -17.76 1.67
CA GLU A 666 36.19 -16.89 2.52
C GLU A 666 37.42 -16.48 1.73
N TRP A 667 37.80 -15.21 1.83
CA TRP A 667 39.05 -14.71 1.28
C TRP A 667 39.65 -13.73 2.28
N GLN A 668 40.74 -14.14 2.94
CA GLN A 668 41.30 -13.43 4.10
C GLN A 668 40.23 -13.26 5.18
N ASP A 669 40.04 -12.05 5.71
CA ASP A 669 39.08 -11.75 6.78
C ASP A 669 37.68 -11.41 6.25
N ILE A 670 37.34 -11.91 5.05
CA ILE A 670 36.14 -11.54 4.30
C ILE A 670 35.31 -12.77 3.99
N GLU A 671 34.09 -12.79 4.51
CA GLU A 671 33.09 -13.78 4.19
C GLU A 671 32.21 -13.32 3.01
N PHE A 672 32.26 -14.06 1.92
CA PHE A 672 31.40 -13.87 0.75
C PHE A 672 30.24 -14.86 0.81
N SER A 673 29.02 -14.32 0.78
CA SER A 673 27.79 -15.07 0.53
C SER A 673 27.19 -14.62 -0.80
N THR A 674 27.14 -15.53 -1.77
CA THR A 674 26.67 -15.23 -3.12
C THR A 674 25.43 -16.05 -3.45
N ILE A 675 24.38 -15.39 -3.90
CA ILE A 675 23.24 -16.00 -4.57
C ILE A 675 23.31 -15.67 -6.06
N TYR A 676 23.22 -16.69 -6.92
CA TYR A 676 23.07 -16.51 -8.35
C TYR A 676 21.99 -17.47 -8.87
N GLY A 677 21.16 -17.01 -9.79
CA GLY A 677 20.09 -17.84 -10.29
C GLY A 677 19.41 -17.28 -11.52
N VAL A 678 18.65 -18.14 -12.18
CA VAL A 678 17.82 -17.77 -13.32
C VAL A 678 16.44 -18.37 -13.15
N ARG A 679 15.42 -17.55 -13.41
CA ARG A 679 14.02 -17.95 -13.46
C ARG A 679 13.48 -17.75 -14.87
N TYR A 680 12.77 -18.76 -15.36
CA TYR A 680 11.99 -18.69 -16.59
C TYR A 680 10.50 -18.62 -16.23
N GLU A 681 9.76 -17.73 -16.89
CA GLU A 681 8.31 -17.65 -16.78
C GLU A 681 7.65 -17.65 -18.15
N ASN A 682 6.56 -18.39 -18.28
CA ASN A 682 5.59 -18.29 -19.35
C ASN A 682 4.27 -17.78 -18.75
N THR A 683 3.71 -16.73 -19.34
CA THR A 683 2.44 -16.14 -18.90
C THR A 683 1.42 -16.20 -20.04
N ASP A 684 0.25 -16.76 -19.77
CA ASP A 684 -0.92 -16.77 -20.64
C ASP A 684 -2.02 -15.92 -20.02
N ILE A 685 -2.57 -14.98 -20.79
CA ILE A 685 -3.64 -14.07 -20.37
C ILE A 685 -4.84 -14.30 -21.28
N VAL A 686 -6.02 -14.44 -20.69
CA VAL A 686 -7.31 -14.39 -21.39
C VAL A 686 -8.14 -13.29 -20.76
N VAL A 687 -8.57 -12.34 -21.57
CA VAL A 687 -9.45 -11.25 -21.15
C VAL A 687 -10.79 -11.44 -21.80
N THR A 688 -11.84 -11.49 -20.98
CA THR A 688 -13.22 -11.59 -21.42
C THR A 688 -13.95 -10.32 -21.00
N GLY A 689 -14.46 -9.56 -21.97
CA GLY A 689 -15.21 -8.33 -21.75
C GLY A 689 -16.58 -8.39 -22.41
N PHE A 690 -17.35 -7.32 -22.22
CA PHE A 690 -18.58 -7.09 -22.97
C PHE A 690 -18.37 -5.97 -23.99
N GLU A 691 -19.09 -6.05 -25.10
CA GLU A 691 -19.06 -5.04 -26.16
C GLU A 691 -20.48 -4.87 -26.70
N SER A 692 -20.85 -3.63 -27.02
CA SER A 692 -22.07 -3.31 -27.77
C SER A 692 -21.70 -2.38 -28.91
N ASP A 693 -22.29 -2.62 -30.07
CA ASP A 693 -22.08 -1.74 -31.22
C ASP A 693 -22.88 -0.45 -31.01
N LEU A 694 -22.23 0.71 -31.17
CA LEU A 694 -22.93 1.97 -31.29
C LEU A 694 -23.68 1.97 -32.63
N LEU A 695 -25.01 2.12 -32.57
CA LEU A 695 -25.89 2.10 -33.74
C LEU A 695 -26.28 3.53 -34.18
N ALA A 696 -26.45 4.45 -33.23
CA ALA A 696 -26.73 5.85 -33.50
C ALA A 696 -26.41 6.73 -32.28
N LEU A 697 -26.11 8.01 -32.53
CA LEU A 697 -26.21 9.06 -31.52
C LEU A 697 -27.59 9.72 -31.62
N THR A 698 -28.18 10.06 -30.49
CA THR A 698 -29.51 10.70 -30.41
C THR A 698 -29.42 11.96 -29.60
N ILE A 699 -30.11 13.03 -29.94
CA ILE A 699 -30.11 14.25 -29.12
C ILE A 699 -30.87 13.99 -27.82
N LEU A 700 -30.21 14.20 -26.67
CA LEU A 700 -30.86 14.15 -25.36
C LEU A 700 -31.30 15.55 -24.94
N ASP A 701 -30.38 16.52 -24.97
CA ASP A 701 -30.63 17.93 -24.71
C ASP A 701 -29.70 18.82 -25.55
N GLN A 702 -29.68 20.13 -25.31
CA GLN A 702 -28.85 21.10 -26.05
C GLN A 702 -27.33 20.94 -25.86
N THR A 703 -26.91 20.06 -24.94
CA THR A 703 -25.51 19.88 -24.54
C THR A 703 -25.03 18.44 -24.72
N GLU A 704 -25.91 17.44 -24.65
CA GLU A 704 -25.54 16.02 -24.64
C GLU A 704 -26.27 15.17 -25.70
N LEU A 705 -25.53 14.22 -26.26
CA LEU A 705 -26.00 13.17 -27.14
C LEU A 705 -26.10 11.85 -26.38
N GLY A 706 -27.23 11.17 -26.52
CA GLY A 706 -27.48 9.82 -26.09
C GLY A 706 -26.93 8.78 -27.07
N GLN A 707 -26.82 7.55 -26.59
CA GLN A 707 -26.20 6.45 -27.32
C GLN A 707 -27.21 5.32 -27.52
N LEU A 708 -27.59 5.06 -28.77
CA LEU A 708 -28.34 3.86 -29.13
C LEU A 708 -27.35 2.74 -29.43
N ASN A 709 -27.33 1.72 -28.57
CA ASN A 709 -26.42 0.59 -28.68
C ASN A 709 -27.15 -0.72 -29.01
N SER A 710 -26.47 -1.65 -29.67
CA SER A 710 -26.94 -3.03 -29.84
C SER A 710 -27.04 -3.74 -28.49
N PRO A 711 -27.75 -4.89 -28.41
CA PRO A 711 -27.57 -5.82 -27.30
C PRO A 711 -26.09 -6.16 -27.12
N GLY A 712 -25.63 -6.23 -25.87
CA GLY A 712 -24.24 -6.54 -25.56
C GLY A 712 -23.88 -7.99 -25.91
N ARG A 713 -22.67 -8.21 -26.41
CA ARG A 713 -22.06 -9.52 -26.67
C ARG A 713 -20.80 -9.69 -25.85
N ILE A 714 -20.45 -10.95 -25.56
CA ILE A 714 -19.17 -11.30 -24.93
C ILE A 714 -18.07 -11.28 -25.99
N ILE A 715 -16.96 -10.62 -25.69
CA ILE A 715 -15.73 -10.67 -26.47
C ILE A 715 -14.62 -11.31 -25.64
N SER A 716 -13.73 -12.05 -26.29
CA SER A 716 -12.55 -12.63 -25.65
C SER A 716 -11.31 -12.37 -26.50
N ARG A 717 -10.20 -12.07 -25.82
CA ARG A 717 -8.86 -11.87 -26.40
C ARG A 717 -7.84 -12.57 -25.52
N SER A 718 -6.75 -13.04 -26.14
CA SER A 718 -5.69 -13.77 -25.44
C SER A 718 -4.33 -13.27 -25.86
N ALA A 719 -3.38 -13.25 -24.92
CA ALA A 719 -1.98 -12.94 -25.18
C ALA A 719 -1.06 -13.88 -24.39
N THR A 720 0.11 -14.19 -24.95
CA THR A 720 1.12 -15.04 -24.32
C THR A 720 2.50 -14.40 -24.46
N TYR A 721 3.32 -14.49 -23.40
CA TYR A 721 4.71 -14.05 -23.44
C TYR A 721 5.60 -14.85 -22.48
N ASN A 722 6.91 -14.72 -22.67
CA ASN A 722 7.93 -15.41 -21.87
C ASN A 722 8.97 -14.42 -21.35
N ASN A 723 9.52 -14.68 -20.17
CA ASN A 723 10.56 -13.85 -19.57
C ASN A 723 11.68 -14.70 -18.97
N TRP A 724 12.91 -14.20 -19.09
CA TRP A 724 14.09 -14.71 -18.41
C TRP A 724 14.54 -13.70 -17.36
N LEU A 725 14.56 -14.12 -16.10
CA LEU A 725 14.82 -13.28 -14.93
C LEU A 725 16.09 -13.78 -14.21
N PRO A 726 17.29 -13.45 -14.72
CA PRO A 726 18.54 -13.71 -14.01
C PRO A 726 18.68 -12.79 -12.78
N SER A 727 19.36 -13.30 -11.76
CA SER A 727 19.66 -12.59 -10.51
C SER A 727 21.04 -12.98 -10.00
N LEU A 728 21.75 -12.00 -9.45
CA LEU A 728 23.01 -12.13 -8.74
C LEU A 728 22.95 -11.19 -7.52
N SER A 729 23.27 -11.73 -6.36
CA SER A 729 23.43 -10.97 -5.12
C SER A 729 24.67 -11.45 -4.40
N ILE A 730 25.53 -10.53 -3.99
CA ILE A 730 26.77 -10.79 -3.28
C ILE A 730 26.73 -9.98 -1.99
N LYS A 731 26.84 -10.67 -0.86
CA LYS A 731 27.15 -10.10 0.44
C LYS A 731 28.61 -10.38 0.73
N ALA A 732 29.34 -9.36 1.13
CA ALA A 732 30.71 -9.47 1.59
C ALA A 732 30.80 -8.84 2.99
N GLN A 733 31.22 -9.62 3.98
CA GLN A 733 31.25 -9.25 5.39
C GLN A 733 32.71 -9.28 5.88
N TRP A 734 33.16 -8.15 6.44
CA TRP A 734 34.49 -7.96 7.02
C TRP A 734 34.36 -7.78 8.53
N GLN A 735 35.21 -8.47 9.31
CA GLN A 735 35.32 -8.31 10.77
C GLN A 735 33.97 -8.36 11.50
N ASP A 736 32.99 -9.09 10.95
CA ASP A 736 31.61 -9.22 11.43
C ASP A 736 30.78 -7.94 11.61
N ASN A 737 31.33 -6.76 11.35
CA ASN A 737 30.67 -5.48 11.56
C ASN A 737 30.54 -4.61 10.32
N ILE A 738 31.32 -4.86 9.26
CA ILE A 738 31.23 -4.13 8.00
C ILE A 738 30.67 -5.05 6.94
N VAL A 739 29.57 -4.61 6.33
CA VAL A 739 28.84 -5.42 5.37
C VAL A 739 28.62 -4.63 4.08
N ALA A 740 29.14 -5.16 2.97
CA ALA A 740 28.90 -4.65 1.64
C ALA A 740 27.96 -5.58 0.87
N ARG A 741 26.99 -5.01 0.14
CA ARG A 741 26.05 -5.74 -0.70
C ARG A 741 26.08 -5.23 -2.11
N PHE A 742 26.02 -6.16 -3.05
CA PHE A 742 25.91 -5.89 -4.47
C PHE A 742 24.78 -6.74 -5.05
N GLY A 743 23.88 -6.11 -5.81
CA GLY A 743 22.75 -6.75 -6.47
C GLY A 743 22.67 -6.40 -7.95
N LEU A 744 22.48 -7.40 -8.79
CA LEU A 744 22.14 -7.27 -10.20
C LEU A 744 21.01 -8.25 -10.55
N SER A 745 19.88 -7.75 -11.02
CA SER A 745 18.74 -8.62 -11.35
C SER A 745 17.88 -8.07 -12.48
N ARG A 746 17.13 -8.97 -13.13
CA ARG A 746 15.96 -8.60 -13.93
C ARG A 746 14.69 -9.00 -13.20
N SER A 747 13.73 -8.09 -13.16
CA SER A 747 12.39 -8.30 -12.60
C SER A 747 11.33 -7.76 -13.55
N LEU A 748 10.07 -8.10 -13.29
CA LEU A 748 8.93 -7.61 -14.06
C LEU A 748 7.72 -7.29 -13.18
N THR A 749 6.86 -6.41 -13.69
CA THR A 749 5.51 -6.13 -13.19
C THR A 749 4.55 -6.20 -14.36
N ARG A 750 3.37 -6.80 -14.15
CA ARG A 750 2.38 -7.01 -15.21
C ARG A 750 1.41 -5.83 -15.31
N PRO A 751 0.82 -5.55 -16.49
CA PRO A 751 -0.17 -4.48 -16.66
C PRO A 751 -1.37 -4.65 -15.71
N THR A 752 -2.03 -3.55 -15.35
CA THR A 752 -3.23 -3.61 -14.52
C THR A 752 -4.42 -4.15 -15.32
N MET A 753 -5.45 -4.66 -14.63
CA MET A 753 -6.55 -5.35 -15.32
C MET A 753 -7.38 -4.41 -16.21
N SER A 754 -7.56 -3.16 -15.80
CA SER A 754 -8.25 -2.15 -16.61
C SER A 754 -7.51 -1.83 -17.91
N GLN A 755 -6.17 -1.85 -17.90
CA GLN A 755 -5.37 -1.64 -19.11
C GLN A 755 -5.50 -2.78 -20.12
N LEU A 756 -5.92 -3.97 -19.69
CA LEU A 756 -6.04 -5.15 -20.54
C LEU A 756 -7.45 -5.33 -21.12
N SER A 757 -8.47 -4.67 -20.56
CA SER A 757 -9.87 -4.88 -20.97
C SER A 757 -10.11 -4.39 -22.41
N PRO A 758 -10.49 -5.26 -23.37
CA PRO A 758 -10.71 -4.85 -24.75
C PRO A 758 -12.06 -4.13 -24.97
N SER A 759 -12.88 -3.98 -23.92
CA SER A 759 -14.18 -3.32 -24.02
C SER A 759 -14.04 -1.88 -24.50
N LEU A 760 -14.74 -1.53 -25.57
CA LEU A 760 -14.89 -0.15 -26.03
C LEU A 760 -15.91 0.57 -25.15
N VAL A 761 -15.50 1.68 -24.55
CA VAL A 761 -16.33 2.51 -23.68
C VAL A 761 -16.39 3.91 -24.24
N LEU A 762 -17.58 4.36 -24.62
CA LEU A 762 -17.82 5.76 -24.95
C LEU A 762 -17.85 6.56 -23.65
N THR A 763 -16.88 7.46 -23.50
CA THR A 763 -16.68 8.22 -22.25
C THR A 763 -17.40 9.57 -22.28
N THR A 764 -17.51 10.19 -23.46
CA THR A 764 -18.17 11.49 -23.62
C THR A 764 -18.85 11.54 -24.99
N THR A 765 -20.08 12.05 -25.02
CA THR A 765 -20.88 12.27 -26.23
C THR A 765 -21.54 13.63 -26.15
N ARG A 766 -20.74 14.70 -26.08
CA ARG A 766 -21.24 16.09 -25.98
C ARG A 766 -21.44 16.68 -27.38
N GLN A 767 -22.48 17.50 -27.52
CA GLN A 767 -22.70 18.26 -28.76
C GLN A 767 -21.53 19.21 -29.04
N GLY A 768 -21.29 19.52 -30.31
CA GLY A 768 -20.15 20.37 -30.71
C GLY A 768 -18.84 19.61 -30.93
N GLY A 769 -18.90 18.27 -31.07
CA GLY A 769 -17.78 17.45 -31.52
C GLY A 769 -16.87 16.88 -30.41
N ASP A 770 -17.21 17.03 -29.13
CA ASP A 770 -16.48 16.39 -28.03
C ASP A 770 -16.97 14.94 -27.80
N LEU A 771 -16.54 14.07 -28.72
CA LEU A 771 -16.84 12.65 -28.73
C LEU A 771 -15.58 11.86 -28.34
N ARG A 772 -15.62 11.18 -27.20
CA ARG A 772 -14.46 10.46 -26.65
C ARG A 772 -14.79 9.01 -26.37
N ALA A 773 -13.82 8.14 -26.67
CA ALA A 773 -13.90 6.72 -26.38
C ALA A 773 -12.61 6.22 -25.74
N SER A 774 -12.69 5.11 -25.03
CA SER A 774 -11.52 4.41 -24.49
C SER A 774 -11.64 2.91 -24.65
N SER A 775 -10.51 2.24 -24.82
CA SER A 775 -10.41 0.79 -24.83
C SER A 775 -9.04 0.37 -24.28
N GLY A 776 -8.97 -0.77 -23.60
CA GLY A 776 -7.72 -1.37 -23.17
C GLY A 776 -7.04 -2.17 -24.29
N ASN A 777 -5.90 -2.76 -23.97
CA ASN A 777 -5.07 -3.51 -24.91
C ASN A 777 -4.60 -4.83 -24.27
N PRO A 778 -5.22 -5.97 -24.62
CA PRO A 778 -4.79 -7.29 -24.13
C PRO A 778 -3.37 -7.70 -24.52
N GLU A 779 -2.77 -7.07 -25.53
CA GLU A 779 -1.43 -7.40 -26.06
C GLU A 779 -0.29 -6.68 -25.34
N LEU A 780 -0.59 -5.93 -24.27
CA LEU A 780 0.41 -5.21 -23.48
C LEU A 780 1.45 -6.15 -22.89
N LYS A 781 2.72 -5.80 -23.10
CA LYS A 781 3.87 -6.45 -22.48
C LYS A 781 4.03 -5.97 -21.03
N PRO A 782 4.60 -6.79 -20.14
CA PRO A 782 4.93 -6.37 -18.79
C PRO A 782 5.99 -5.26 -18.78
N PHE A 783 5.97 -4.47 -17.72
CA PHE A 783 7.07 -3.59 -17.35
C PHE A 783 8.27 -4.46 -16.97
N GLU A 784 9.40 -4.26 -17.62
CA GLU A 784 10.62 -5.02 -17.33
C GLU A 784 11.68 -4.09 -16.76
N SER A 785 12.30 -4.50 -15.65
CA SER A 785 13.35 -3.73 -14.98
C SER A 785 14.68 -4.47 -14.99
N THR A 786 15.76 -3.75 -15.28
CA THR A 786 17.12 -4.14 -14.89
C THR A 786 17.51 -3.35 -13.66
N ASN A 787 17.81 -4.05 -12.57
CA ASN A 787 18.07 -3.47 -11.25
C ASN A 787 19.55 -3.60 -10.90
N PHE A 788 20.09 -2.54 -10.31
CA PHE A 788 21.41 -2.46 -9.70
C PHE A 788 21.24 -1.96 -8.27
N ASP A 789 21.89 -2.62 -7.32
CA ASP A 789 21.94 -2.26 -5.91
C ASP A 789 23.39 -2.31 -5.41
N LEU A 790 23.80 -1.30 -4.65
CA LEU A 790 25.06 -1.27 -3.91
C LEU A 790 24.81 -0.69 -2.52
N THR A 791 25.19 -1.41 -1.48
CA THR A 791 24.98 -1.00 -0.08
C THR A 791 26.23 -1.23 0.73
N LEU A 792 26.52 -0.31 1.65
CA LEU A 792 27.56 -0.43 2.67
C LEU A 792 26.92 -0.17 4.03
N GLU A 793 27.17 -1.06 4.99
CA GLU A 793 26.61 -1.06 6.34
C GLU A 793 27.77 -1.22 7.34
N TRP A 794 27.72 -0.49 8.45
CA TRP A 794 28.68 -0.59 9.55
C TRP A 794 27.94 -0.69 10.87
N TYR A 795 28.18 -1.78 11.60
CA TYR A 795 27.55 -2.17 12.85
C TYR A 795 28.55 -2.01 14.00
N TYR A 796 28.69 -0.80 14.51
CA TYR A 796 29.78 -0.44 15.43
C TYR A 796 29.52 -0.79 16.90
N GLN A 797 28.28 -1.09 17.28
CA GLN A 797 27.91 -1.59 18.61
C GLN A 797 26.53 -2.30 18.54
N PRO A 798 26.11 -3.03 19.58
CA PRO A 798 24.78 -3.63 19.63
C PRO A 798 23.67 -2.60 19.34
N LEU A 799 22.63 -3.06 18.64
CA LEU A 799 21.48 -2.22 18.24
C LEU A 799 21.82 -0.96 17.44
N SER A 800 23.05 -0.81 16.92
CA SER A 800 23.49 0.44 16.31
C SER A 800 24.23 0.22 15.01
N TYR A 801 23.84 0.97 13.97
CA TYR A 801 24.46 0.87 12.66
C TYR A 801 24.30 2.15 11.86
N ILE A 802 25.15 2.31 10.84
CA ILE A 802 24.97 3.28 9.78
C ILE A 802 24.98 2.53 8.45
N SER A 803 24.10 2.90 7.53
CA SER A 803 24.10 2.35 6.17
C SER A 803 23.93 3.43 5.11
N ALA A 804 24.62 3.25 4.00
CA ALA A 804 24.45 4.03 2.78
C ALA A 804 24.25 3.07 1.59
N SER A 805 23.22 3.34 0.79
CA SER A 805 22.91 2.55 -0.40
C SER A 805 22.73 3.43 -1.62
N TYR A 806 23.10 2.90 -2.78
CA TYR A 806 22.77 3.43 -4.09
C TYR A 806 21.98 2.38 -4.87
N PHE A 807 20.91 2.80 -5.52
CA PHE A 807 20.13 1.94 -6.39
C PHE A 807 19.89 2.59 -7.75
N LYS A 808 19.73 1.74 -8.77
CA LYS A 808 19.34 2.15 -10.11
C LYS A 808 18.46 1.09 -10.76
N LYS A 809 17.31 1.51 -11.27
CA LYS A 809 16.34 0.68 -12.00
C LYS A 809 16.12 1.28 -13.38
N LYS A 810 16.43 0.52 -14.42
CA LYS A 810 16.08 0.89 -15.81
C LYS A 810 14.86 0.08 -16.22
N VAL A 811 13.73 0.74 -16.36
CA VAL A 811 12.44 0.12 -16.62
C VAL A 811 12.00 0.41 -18.06
N SER A 812 11.77 -0.63 -18.83
CA SER A 812 11.26 -0.59 -20.21
C SER A 812 9.79 -1.00 -20.28
N ASN A 813 9.15 -0.69 -21.41
CA ASN A 813 7.74 -0.99 -21.71
C ASN A 813 6.74 -0.25 -20.82
N PHE A 814 7.08 0.97 -20.38
CA PHE A 814 6.06 1.81 -19.73
C PHE A 814 4.86 2.00 -20.66
N ILE A 815 3.69 1.88 -20.04
CA ILE A 815 2.39 1.94 -20.70
C ILE A 815 1.92 3.39 -20.68
N VAL A 816 1.63 3.94 -21.85
CA VAL A 816 1.11 5.29 -22.02
C VAL A 816 -0.18 5.27 -22.82
N SER A 817 -1.04 6.25 -22.58
CA SER A 817 -2.27 6.41 -23.35
C SER A 817 -1.98 7.13 -24.67
N THR A 818 -2.42 6.55 -25.77
CA THR A 818 -2.38 7.14 -27.11
C THR A 818 -3.80 7.47 -27.54
N VAL A 819 -3.99 8.66 -28.12
CA VAL A 819 -5.28 9.12 -28.65
C VAL A 819 -5.23 9.07 -30.17
N THR A 820 -6.22 8.42 -30.78
CA THR A 820 -6.38 8.36 -32.25
C THR A 820 -7.81 8.71 -32.61
N LYS A 821 -7.99 9.60 -33.58
CA LYS A 821 -9.32 9.89 -34.16
C LYS A 821 -9.80 8.72 -34.99
N MET A 822 -11.05 8.31 -34.79
CA MET A 822 -11.69 7.27 -35.59
C MET A 822 -13.20 7.46 -35.66
N THR A 823 -13.82 6.96 -36.73
CA THR A 823 -15.28 6.79 -36.79
C THR A 823 -15.67 5.43 -36.21
N ILE A 824 -16.84 5.34 -35.60
CA ILE A 824 -17.39 4.10 -35.02
C ILE A 824 -18.66 3.75 -35.78
N ASN A 825 -18.67 2.61 -36.48
CA ASN A 825 -19.81 2.05 -37.19
C ASN A 825 -20.53 3.04 -38.15
N ASP A 826 -19.79 3.99 -38.73
CA ASP A 826 -20.32 5.04 -39.61
C ASP A 826 -21.50 5.84 -38.99
N VAL A 827 -21.54 5.95 -37.66
CA VAL A 827 -22.54 6.73 -36.94
C VAL A 827 -22.31 8.22 -37.22
N THR A 828 -23.41 8.96 -37.43
CA THR A 828 -23.39 10.42 -37.63
C THR A 828 -23.58 11.17 -36.32
N ASP A 829 -23.08 12.41 -36.25
CA ASP A 829 -23.30 13.35 -35.16
C ASP A 829 -24.51 14.26 -35.50
N PRO A 830 -25.68 14.05 -34.86
CA PRO A 830 -26.89 14.81 -35.16
C PRO A 830 -26.85 16.28 -34.72
N SER A 831 -25.78 16.72 -34.04
CA SER A 831 -25.58 18.14 -33.72
C SER A 831 -24.92 18.92 -34.86
N THR A 832 -24.47 18.24 -35.93
CA THR A 832 -23.68 18.84 -37.02
C THR A 832 -24.47 19.16 -38.30
N GLY A 833 -25.71 18.67 -38.41
CA GLY A 833 -26.60 18.93 -39.55
C GLY A 833 -27.21 20.33 -39.56
N THR A 834 -28.24 20.51 -40.40
CA THR A 834 -29.00 21.76 -40.52
C THR A 834 -29.94 22.02 -39.35
N ASP A 835 -30.41 20.96 -38.68
CA ASP A 835 -31.22 21.01 -37.47
C ASP A 835 -30.47 20.38 -36.29
N SER A 836 -29.73 21.20 -35.54
CA SER A 836 -29.05 20.79 -34.29
C SER A 836 -29.95 20.19 -33.19
N ARG A 837 -31.28 20.10 -33.42
CA ARG A 837 -32.26 19.53 -32.49
C ARG A 837 -32.84 18.19 -32.96
N ALA A 838 -32.52 17.73 -34.19
CA ALA A 838 -32.97 16.43 -34.69
C ALA A 838 -32.00 15.85 -35.74
N PRO A 839 -31.81 14.52 -35.80
CA PRO A 839 -31.00 13.91 -36.85
C PRO A 839 -31.54 14.25 -38.26
N ASP A 840 -30.64 14.63 -39.17
CA ASP A 840 -30.98 14.99 -40.55
C ASP A 840 -29.97 14.44 -41.58
N SER A 841 -30.25 14.62 -42.88
CA SER A 841 -29.44 14.01 -43.94
C SER A 841 -28.08 14.67 -44.17
N GLU A 842 -27.86 15.86 -43.60
CA GLU A 842 -26.62 16.63 -43.68
C GLU A 842 -25.70 16.38 -42.47
N ASP A 843 -26.11 15.54 -41.51
CA ASP A 843 -25.29 15.14 -40.37
C ASP A 843 -23.96 14.51 -40.84
N THR A 844 -22.86 15.00 -40.27
CA THR A 844 -21.52 14.50 -40.56
C THR A 844 -21.18 13.26 -39.74
N LEU A 845 -20.16 12.50 -40.14
CA LEU A 845 -19.69 11.34 -39.38
C LEU A 845 -19.17 11.76 -38.00
N ALA A 846 -19.58 11.03 -36.97
CA ALA A 846 -19.09 11.20 -35.61
C ALA A 846 -17.63 10.74 -35.51
N GLU A 847 -16.70 11.68 -35.31
CA GLU A 847 -15.29 11.39 -35.06
C GLU A 847 -15.03 11.28 -33.55
N PHE A 848 -14.63 10.10 -33.09
CA PHE A 848 -14.27 9.86 -31.69
C PHE A 848 -12.76 9.94 -31.47
N ASP A 849 -12.35 10.63 -30.42
CA ASP A 849 -11.00 10.52 -29.86
C ASP A 849 -10.90 9.21 -29.05
N LEU A 850 -10.37 8.15 -29.68
CA LEU A 850 -10.15 6.85 -29.03
C LEU A 850 -8.83 6.85 -28.25
N THR A 851 -8.92 6.68 -26.93
CA THR A 851 -7.77 6.51 -26.04
C THR A 851 -7.45 5.03 -25.82
N THR A 852 -6.23 4.59 -26.15
CA THR A 852 -5.76 3.21 -25.93
C THR A 852 -4.40 3.15 -25.25
N PRO A 853 -4.15 2.20 -24.33
CA PRO A 853 -2.84 2.00 -23.72
C PRO A 853 -1.88 1.27 -24.68
N THR A 854 -0.64 1.75 -24.77
CA THR A 854 0.43 1.17 -25.60
C THR A 854 1.75 1.11 -24.83
N ASN A 855 2.57 0.08 -25.06
CA ASN A 855 3.95 0.04 -24.55
C ASN A 855 4.83 0.95 -25.42
N GLY A 856 5.68 1.77 -24.81
CA GLY A 856 6.65 2.53 -25.63
C GLY A 856 7.71 3.32 -24.88
N GLN A 857 7.48 3.66 -23.62
CA GLN A 857 8.41 4.53 -22.88
C GLN A 857 9.43 3.72 -22.07
N THR A 858 10.60 4.31 -21.86
CA THR A 858 11.65 3.79 -20.97
C THR A 858 12.04 4.88 -20.00
N ALA A 859 12.11 4.54 -18.71
CA ALA A 859 12.58 5.46 -17.69
C ALA A 859 13.60 4.79 -16.77
N THR A 860 14.47 5.62 -16.20
CA THR A 860 15.47 5.22 -15.21
C THR A 860 15.13 5.90 -13.90
N VAL A 861 15.01 5.12 -12.83
CA VAL A 861 14.89 5.60 -11.46
C VAL A 861 16.20 5.29 -10.75
N SER A 862 16.78 6.26 -10.07
CA SER A 862 17.98 6.05 -9.25
C SER A 862 17.94 6.88 -8.00
N GLY A 863 18.65 6.46 -6.96
CA GLY A 863 18.60 7.18 -5.70
C GLY A 863 19.64 6.70 -4.70
N PHE A 864 19.69 7.43 -3.59
CA PHE A 864 20.49 7.11 -2.43
C PHE A 864 19.57 6.87 -1.22
N GLU A 865 19.90 5.86 -0.41
CA GLU A 865 19.23 5.56 0.86
C GLU A 865 20.27 5.67 1.98
N PHE A 866 19.95 6.40 3.04
CA PHE A 866 20.77 6.53 4.23
C PHE A 866 19.96 6.08 5.44
N ALA A 867 20.58 5.33 6.35
CA ALA A 867 19.98 4.96 7.62
C ALA A 867 21.02 5.07 8.73
N ILE A 868 20.58 5.51 9.90
CA ILE A 868 21.32 5.44 11.15
C ILE A 868 20.39 4.92 12.24
N GLN A 869 20.89 4.00 13.03
CA GLN A 869 20.28 3.58 14.27
C GLN A 869 21.36 3.66 15.34
N HIS A 870 21.02 4.25 16.48
CA HIS A 870 21.93 4.36 17.60
C HIS A 870 21.17 4.16 18.90
N ASP A 871 21.63 3.22 19.69
CA ASP A 871 21.06 2.84 20.97
C ASP A 871 22.01 3.27 22.10
N PHE A 872 21.50 4.05 23.06
CA PHE A 872 22.27 4.57 24.19
C PHE A 872 22.02 3.72 25.44
N GLU A 873 23.06 3.50 26.26
CA GLU A 873 22.95 2.79 27.55
C GLU A 873 21.93 3.41 28.53
N SER A 874 21.60 4.69 28.35
CA SER A 874 20.57 5.38 29.13
C SER A 874 19.17 4.81 28.93
N GLY A 875 18.97 3.93 27.93
CA GLY A 875 17.69 3.43 27.47
C GLY A 875 17.07 4.28 26.36
N TRP A 876 17.71 5.39 26.00
CA TRP A 876 17.27 6.20 24.85
C TRP A 876 17.85 5.59 23.57
N GLY A 877 17.20 5.81 22.44
CA GLY A 877 17.76 5.52 21.14
C GLY A 877 17.11 6.33 20.04
N VAL A 878 17.78 6.36 18.90
CA VAL A 878 17.36 7.10 17.71
C VAL A 878 17.44 6.20 16.49
N VAL A 879 16.40 6.26 15.66
CA VAL A 879 16.38 5.68 14.32
C VAL A 879 16.11 6.82 13.36
N ALA A 880 16.97 7.05 12.38
CA ALA A 880 16.72 8.01 11.34
C ALA A 880 17.03 7.41 9.97
N ASN A 881 16.20 7.72 8.98
CA ASN A 881 16.49 7.35 7.62
C ASN A 881 16.03 8.41 6.63
N MET A 882 16.64 8.38 5.45
CA MET A 882 16.38 9.31 4.37
C MET A 882 16.55 8.61 3.03
N THR A 883 15.64 8.90 2.09
CA THR A 883 15.69 8.39 0.72
C THR A 883 15.60 9.53 -0.25
N LEU A 884 16.60 9.64 -1.11
CA LEU A 884 16.67 10.60 -2.20
C LEU A 884 16.46 9.87 -3.52
N VAL A 885 15.43 10.25 -4.28
CA VAL A 885 15.05 9.55 -5.51
C VAL A 885 14.96 10.52 -6.67
N ASP A 886 15.53 10.13 -7.81
CA ASP A 886 15.53 10.89 -9.05
C ASP A 886 15.17 10.03 -10.26
N SER A 887 14.69 10.68 -11.33
CA SER A 887 14.33 10.04 -12.59
C SER A 887 14.52 10.96 -13.80
N ASN A 888 14.81 10.37 -14.95
CA ASN A 888 14.87 11.06 -16.24
C ASN A 888 13.48 11.31 -16.88
N ALA A 889 12.39 10.87 -16.24
CA ALA A 889 11.02 10.99 -16.74
C ALA A 889 10.15 11.80 -15.75
N LYS A 890 10.52 13.06 -15.53
CA LYS A 890 9.75 14.04 -14.73
C LYS A 890 8.78 14.80 -15.62
N LEU A 891 7.64 15.20 -15.06
CA LEU A 891 6.72 16.10 -15.73
C LEU A 891 7.28 17.52 -15.68
N ASN A 892 7.33 18.20 -16.82
CA ASN A 892 7.53 19.65 -16.88
C ASN A 892 6.15 20.32 -16.76
N PRO A 893 5.86 21.07 -15.67
CA PRO A 893 4.56 21.71 -15.50
C PRO A 893 4.20 22.66 -16.63
N THR A 894 5.16 23.30 -17.31
CA THR A 894 4.87 24.24 -18.40
C THR A 894 4.65 23.56 -19.76
N ASP A 895 4.93 22.26 -19.88
CA ASP A 895 4.71 21.49 -21.11
C ASP A 895 3.40 20.70 -20.99
N ILE A 896 2.32 21.27 -21.53
CA ILE A 896 1.00 20.63 -21.59
C ILE A 896 0.94 19.47 -22.61
N SER A 897 1.94 19.33 -23.49
CA SER A 897 1.98 18.28 -24.50
C SER A 897 2.60 16.97 -23.97
N GLN A 898 3.25 17.02 -22.81
CA GLN A 898 3.93 15.87 -22.22
C GLN A 898 2.93 14.81 -21.73
N LYS A 899 2.97 13.62 -22.37
CA LYS A 899 2.05 12.50 -22.07
C LYS A 899 2.62 11.43 -21.14
N PHE A 900 3.88 11.58 -20.73
CA PHE A 900 4.57 10.58 -19.91
C PHE A 900 5.45 11.23 -18.85
N ALA A 901 5.24 10.83 -17.61
CA ALA A 901 6.14 11.03 -16.48
C ALA A 901 5.91 9.88 -15.48
N LEU A 902 6.90 9.64 -14.63
CA LEU A 902 6.74 8.69 -13.53
C LEU A 902 5.97 9.33 -12.37
N THR A 903 4.97 8.61 -11.88
CA THR A 903 4.19 8.99 -10.71
C THR A 903 4.76 8.34 -9.44
N GLY A 904 4.49 8.95 -8.27
CA GLY A 904 4.89 8.42 -6.96
C GLY A 904 6.33 8.74 -6.53
N LEU A 905 7.15 9.35 -7.39
CA LEU A 905 8.52 9.76 -7.08
C LEU A 905 8.56 10.94 -6.11
N SER A 906 9.15 10.74 -4.94
CA SER A 906 9.43 11.75 -3.92
C SER A 906 10.64 11.34 -3.08
N ASN A 907 11.30 12.32 -2.47
CA ASN A 907 12.16 12.03 -1.34
C ASN A 907 11.33 11.77 -0.08
N SER A 908 11.90 11.06 0.87
CA SER A 908 11.30 10.81 2.19
C SER A 908 12.33 10.82 3.30
N GLN A 909 11.90 11.19 4.50
CA GLN A 909 12.70 11.15 5.72
C GLN A 909 11.85 10.64 6.89
N ASN A 910 12.47 9.87 7.78
CA ASN A 910 11.82 9.41 8.99
C ASN A 910 12.80 9.54 10.16
N LEU A 911 12.30 9.94 11.32
CA LEU A 911 13.04 10.09 12.57
C LEU A 911 12.21 9.51 13.71
N ILE A 912 12.78 8.59 14.47
CA ILE A 912 12.17 7.96 15.63
C ILE A 912 13.10 8.18 16.81
N LEU A 913 12.58 8.77 17.88
CA LEU A 913 13.20 8.81 19.19
C LEU A 913 12.47 7.80 20.07
N TYR A 914 13.19 6.89 20.70
CA TYR A 914 12.60 5.95 21.65
C TYR A 914 13.32 5.96 22.99
N TYR A 915 12.61 5.59 24.03
CA TYR A 915 13.13 5.29 25.35
C TYR A 915 12.57 3.95 25.81
N GLU A 916 13.44 3.06 26.28
CA GLU A 916 13.08 1.80 26.88
C GLU A 916 14.04 1.47 28.03
N LYS A 917 13.51 1.49 29.25
CA LYS A 917 14.25 1.06 30.44
C LYS A 917 13.30 0.62 31.56
N GLY A 918 13.52 -0.58 32.07
CA GLY A 918 12.66 -1.17 33.09
C GLY A 918 11.21 -1.27 32.58
N PRO A 919 10.20 -0.84 33.37
CA PRO A 919 8.81 -0.97 32.96
C PRO A 919 8.36 0.07 31.93
N SER A 920 9.18 1.06 31.59
CA SER A 920 8.75 2.23 30.80
C SER A 920 9.24 2.17 29.36
N GLN A 921 8.34 2.43 28.42
CA GLN A 921 8.61 2.58 27.00
C GLN A 921 7.95 3.87 26.48
N ILE A 922 8.68 4.67 25.70
CA ILE A 922 8.17 5.86 25.01
C ILE A 922 8.74 5.87 23.60
N ARG A 923 7.95 6.31 22.63
CA ARG A 923 8.37 6.44 21.25
C ARG A 923 7.71 7.66 20.61
N LEU A 924 8.51 8.48 19.96
CA LEU A 924 8.09 9.63 19.17
C LEU A 924 8.57 9.41 17.73
N ALA A 925 7.66 9.37 16.76
CA ALA A 925 7.97 9.13 15.36
C ALA A 925 7.53 10.32 14.50
N TRP A 926 8.48 10.91 13.78
CA TRP A 926 8.24 11.94 12.78
C TRP A 926 8.52 11.35 11.39
N ASN A 927 7.57 11.49 10.49
CA ASN A 927 7.69 11.03 9.11
C ASN A 927 7.44 12.22 8.17
N HIS A 928 8.22 12.32 7.10
CA HIS A 928 8.11 13.36 6.08
C HIS A 928 8.20 12.76 4.68
N ARG A 929 7.35 13.23 3.77
CA ARG A 929 7.43 12.94 2.34
C ARG A 929 7.29 14.24 1.55
N ASP A 930 8.24 14.49 0.66
CA ASP A 930 8.18 15.62 -0.28
C ASP A 930 6.95 15.49 -1.19
N GLY A 931 6.48 16.61 -1.74
CA GLY A 931 5.40 16.59 -2.73
C GLY A 931 5.75 15.78 -3.97
N PHE A 932 4.74 15.14 -4.58
CA PHE A 932 4.93 14.26 -5.72
C PHE A 932 3.78 14.29 -6.73
N LEU A 933 4.11 13.93 -7.97
CA LEU A 933 3.12 13.67 -9.01
C LEU A 933 2.40 12.36 -8.71
N GLN A 934 1.11 12.42 -8.35
CA GLN A 934 0.28 11.25 -8.07
C GLN A 934 -0.34 10.67 -9.34
N SER A 935 -0.81 11.53 -10.24
CA SER A 935 -1.50 11.12 -11.47
C SER A 935 -1.22 12.11 -12.60
N LEU A 936 -1.23 11.62 -13.84
CA LEU A 936 -1.17 12.44 -15.05
C LEU A 936 -2.56 12.88 -15.55
N VAL A 937 -3.62 12.44 -14.88
CA VAL A 937 -5.01 12.78 -15.20
C VAL A 937 -5.78 13.12 -13.93
N GLN A 938 -6.78 13.99 -14.05
CA GLN A 938 -7.74 14.34 -13.02
C GLN A 938 -9.09 13.68 -13.31
N ILE A 939 -10.06 13.82 -12.39
CA ILE A 939 -11.40 13.25 -12.59
C ILE A 939 -12.05 13.87 -13.84
N GLN A 940 -11.85 15.18 -14.05
CA GLN A 940 -12.50 15.96 -15.11
C GLN A 940 -11.55 16.49 -16.19
N GLY A 941 -10.46 15.76 -16.51
CA GLY A 941 -9.58 16.18 -17.61
C GLY A 941 -8.20 15.52 -17.61
N PRO A 942 -7.37 15.84 -18.62
CA PRO A 942 -6.03 15.28 -18.79
C PRO A 942 -4.95 15.99 -17.94
N GLU A 943 -5.35 16.83 -16.99
CA GLU A 943 -4.41 17.59 -16.16
C GLU A 943 -3.80 16.73 -15.03
N PRO A 944 -2.56 17.02 -14.59
CA PRO A 944 -1.89 16.23 -13.57
C PRO A 944 -2.45 16.52 -12.17
N THR A 945 -2.27 15.57 -11.26
CA THR A 945 -2.53 15.73 -9.82
C THR A 945 -1.22 15.61 -9.06
N TYR A 946 -0.92 16.61 -8.25
CA TYR A 946 0.20 16.64 -7.31
C TYR A 946 -0.31 16.56 -5.87
N VAL A 947 0.37 15.77 -5.06
CA VAL A 947 0.20 15.77 -3.60
C VAL A 947 1.29 16.68 -3.04
N ARG A 948 0.94 17.61 -2.14
CA ARG A 948 1.92 18.48 -1.47
C ARG A 948 2.74 17.68 -0.45
N SER A 949 3.82 18.29 0.03
CA SER A 949 4.60 17.72 1.13
C SER A 949 3.70 17.42 2.32
N TYR A 950 3.92 16.27 2.96
CA TYR A 950 3.16 15.85 4.13
C TYR A 950 4.13 15.38 5.21
N GLN A 951 3.82 15.75 6.45
CA GLN A 951 4.56 15.30 7.62
C GLN A 951 3.61 14.84 8.72
N GLN A 952 4.07 13.94 9.58
CA GLN A 952 3.24 13.43 10.66
C GLN A 952 4.09 13.16 11.89
N LEU A 953 3.59 13.59 13.04
CA LEU A 953 4.15 13.27 14.34
C LEU A 953 3.20 12.30 15.06
N ASP A 954 3.76 11.19 15.52
CA ASP A 954 3.07 10.14 16.26
C ASP A 954 3.78 9.86 17.59
N LEU A 955 3.02 9.56 18.64
CA LEU A 955 3.50 9.27 19.98
C LEU A 955 2.95 7.91 20.43
N SER A 956 3.78 7.09 21.05
CA SER A 956 3.31 5.97 21.87
C SER A 956 4.08 5.92 23.19
N ALA A 957 3.39 5.52 24.26
CA ALA A 957 4.03 5.27 25.54
C ALA A 957 3.35 4.08 26.24
N SER A 958 4.12 3.23 26.88
CA SER A 958 3.62 2.09 27.65
C SER A 958 4.36 1.90 28.96
N TYR A 959 3.64 1.38 29.95
CA TYR A 959 4.16 1.08 31.27
C TYR A 959 3.74 -0.33 31.70
N ALA A 960 4.72 -1.20 31.96
CA ALA A 960 4.50 -2.53 32.50
C ALA A 960 4.11 -2.43 33.98
N LEU A 961 2.88 -2.82 34.30
CA LEU A 961 2.36 -2.85 35.67
C LEU A 961 2.93 -4.04 36.44
N ASN A 962 3.14 -5.15 35.73
CA ASN A 962 3.80 -6.38 36.17
C ASN A 962 4.17 -7.21 34.93
N ASP A 963 4.65 -8.44 35.13
CA ASP A 963 5.11 -9.33 34.05
C ASP A 963 4.02 -9.77 33.07
N ASN A 964 2.74 -9.63 33.46
CA ASN A 964 1.57 -10.06 32.69
C ASN A 964 0.75 -8.91 32.12
N PHE A 965 0.83 -7.70 32.68
CA PHE A 965 -0.04 -6.58 32.33
C PHE A 965 0.74 -5.30 32.06
N SER A 966 0.38 -4.60 30.99
CA SER A 966 0.86 -3.25 30.68
C SER A 966 -0.30 -2.32 30.32
N MET A 967 -0.13 -1.03 30.61
CA MET A 967 -1.00 0.02 30.08
C MET A 967 -0.26 0.81 29.01
N PHE A 968 -0.99 1.36 28.06
CA PHE A 968 -0.41 2.18 27.01
C PHE A 968 -1.32 3.33 26.58
N ILE A 969 -0.68 4.35 26.02
CA ILE A 969 -1.31 5.48 25.35
C ILE A 969 -0.67 5.67 23.97
N GLU A 970 -1.47 6.08 23.00
CA GLU A 970 -1.03 6.35 21.64
C GLU A 970 -1.66 7.64 21.13
N GLY A 971 -0.91 8.39 20.33
CA GLY A 971 -1.36 9.59 19.64
C GLY A 971 -0.90 9.52 18.19
N VAL A 972 -1.83 9.57 17.23
CA VAL A 972 -1.54 9.53 15.79
C VAL A 972 -1.93 10.86 15.16
N ASN A 973 -1.04 11.41 14.34
CA ASN A 973 -1.16 12.73 13.72
C ASN A 973 -1.42 13.83 14.76
N ILE A 974 -0.62 13.88 15.83
CA ILE A 974 -0.86 14.79 16.96
C ILE A 974 -0.68 16.28 16.61
N THR A 975 -0.11 16.59 15.44
CA THR A 975 0.01 17.94 14.88
C THR A 975 -1.12 18.30 13.92
N GLU A 976 -2.07 17.39 13.69
CA GLU A 976 -3.21 17.57 12.79
C GLU A 976 -2.81 17.98 11.37
N GLU A 977 -1.80 17.31 10.78
CA GLU A 977 -1.37 17.61 9.41
C GLU A 977 -2.51 17.34 8.41
N ASN A 978 -2.67 18.24 7.45
CA ASN A 978 -3.66 18.17 6.39
C ASN A 978 -3.13 17.46 5.14
N VAL A 979 -4.01 16.76 4.43
CA VAL A 979 -3.71 16.21 3.11
C VAL A 979 -4.10 17.25 2.06
N LEU A 980 -3.12 17.78 1.32
CA LEU A 980 -3.32 18.79 0.29
C LEU A 980 -2.93 18.27 -1.10
N LYS A 981 -3.79 18.52 -2.09
CA LYS A 981 -3.53 18.23 -3.51
C LYS A 981 -3.79 19.43 -4.38
N HIS A 982 -3.02 19.56 -5.45
CA HIS A 982 -3.19 20.61 -6.45
C HIS A 982 -3.01 20.06 -7.87
N GLY A 983 -3.46 20.84 -8.86
CA GLY A 983 -3.29 20.59 -10.28
C GLY A 983 -1.86 20.87 -10.74
N ARG A 984 -1.71 21.27 -12.00
CA ARG A 984 -0.40 21.58 -12.61
C ARG A 984 0.36 22.67 -11.84
N PHE A 985 -0.35 23.70 -11.41
CA PHE A 985 0.22 24.80 -10.64
C PHE A 985 -0.24 24.77 -9.18
N SER A 986 0.54 25.35 -8.28
CA SER A 986 0.32 25.20 -6.83
C SER A 986 -0.98 25.85 -6.34
N ASN A 987 -1.46 26.91 -7.01
CA ASN A 987 -2.73 27.61 -6.75
C ASN A 987 -3.96 26.88 -7.34
N GLN A 988 -3.75 25.81 -8.12
CA GLN A 988 -4.85 25.00 -8.64
C GLN A 988 -5.33 23.99 -7.60
N LEU A 989 -6.05 24.42 -6.56
CA LEU A 989 -6.55 23.51 -5.52
C LEU A 989 -7.34 22.34 -6.13
N LEU A 990 -7.07 21.12 -5.67
CA LEU A 990 -7.87 19.93 -5.97
C LEU A 990 -8.47 19.32 -4.70
N LEU A 991 -7.70 19.30 -3.61
CA LEU A 991 -8.15 18.77 -2.34
C LEU A 991 -7.46 19.48 -1.18
N ALA A 992 -8.23 19.91 -0.19
CA ALA A 992 -7.74 20.19 1.15
C ALA A 992 -8.55 19.34 2.13
N GLN A 993 -7.91 18.41 2.83
CA GLN A 993 -8.57 17.45 3.71
C GLN A 993 -7.92 17.47 5.10
N GLN A 994 -8.75 17.64 6.14
CA GLN A 994 -8.35 17.60 7.54
C GLN A 994 -8.89 16.32 8.19
N PRO A 995 -8.07 15.26 8.33
CA PRO A 995 -8.49 13.99 8.93
C PRO A 995 -8.52 14.00 10.46
N GLY A 996 -7.85 14.96 11.11
CA GLY A 996 -7.77 15.11 12.56
C GLY A 996 -6.73 14.20 13.24
N ALA A 997 -6.50 14.45 14.54
CA ALA A 997 -5.68 13.62 15.42
C ALA A 997 -6.51 12.50 16.07
N ARG A 998 -5.81 11.42 16.48
CA ARG A 998 -6.41 10.28 17.18
C ARG A 998 -5.63 9.99 18.46
N TYR A 999 -6.33 9.71 19.54
CA TYR A 999 -5.72 9.35 20.82
C TYR A 999 -6.31 8.06 21.36
N SER A 1000 -5.46 7.11 21.75
CA SER A 1000 -5.89 5.81 22.27
C SER A 1000 -5.33 5.58 23.67
N VAL A 1001 -6.10 4.87 24.48
CA VAL A 1001 -5.66 4.33 25.78
C VAL A 1001 -6.09 2.88 25.89
N GLY A 1002 -5.19 2.03 26.37
CA GLY A 1002 -5.43 0.59 26.42
C GLY A 1002 -4.68 -0.16 27.50
N LEU A 1003 -5.07 -1.42 27.63
CA LEU A 1003 -4.44 -2.43 28.48
C LEU A 1003 -4.08 -3.64 27.62
N ARG A 1004 -2.91 -4.22 27.88
CA ARG A 1004 -2.46 -5.47 27.28
C ARG A 1004 -2.17 -6.49 28.37
N GLY A 1005 -2.49 -7.75 28.08
CA GLY A 1005 -2.23 -8.90 28.94
C GLY A 1005 -1.53 -10.03 28.17
N SER A 1006 -0.56 -10.70 28.80
CA SER A 1006 0.11 -11.90 28.29
C SER A 1006 0.28 -12.94 29.42
N PHE A 1007 -0.05 -14.21 29.17
CA PHE A 1007 -0.10 -15.31 30.15
C PHE A 1007 0.50 -16.60 29.61
#